data_AF-A0A849Q644-F1
#
_entry.id   AF-A0A849Q644-F1
#
_cell.length_a   1.000
_cell.length_b   1.000
_cell.length_c   1.000
_cell.angle_alpha   90.00
_cell.angle_beta   90.00
_cell.angle_gamma   90.00
#
_symmetry.space_group_name_H-M   'P 1'
#
loop_
_entity.id
_entity.type
_entity.pdbx_description
1 polymer ?
#
loop_
_entity_poly.entity_id
_entity_poly.type
_entity_poly.pdbx_seq_one_letter_code
_entity_poly.pdbx_strand_id
1 'polypeptide(L)'
;MSLLHRRIATVALLAMFVISGVALSIPELTSWNPQALAHNAQQDYSYAESMLNASIPYVDIHYGSADGIIDPTEYAYSFTDSATGATIYLEHNGTHLYVGLSATTSNWIAFGWQNSTSNFTSTGLNGSDLIFGCAPGEPHAGYSRVTRNDVVTVHYKLFDRNGTLVQEGDAPNDDSTLPIDDERLLHAYIDEIIGMRIGEERHFIIPAENGYTFTDHDLYGKNLEYTITLTRIGSNTNNPTEASQIVYRDDYAIGTFQHLPDADQSRIVAANGSDDGTTTQLEYFIKMNSTDPNDIPLFNATDVQYPFILMLGGSENFDELPAQHTDWTNPLMVELLPNTAPSIVVECPTLDETLGLVAEFKINVTDNTYVRTAHYRIDDENWTQIFHNFESDLWEVNVDLSEFEIGSHQVWFNATDASNVTSTATVNVTIDWPFTPLIGMRLDVRRSFVTRLYHNTKIEDQYTVRNNGTAPIGALEFFLPHPWSGYFLSVSAEDSFANELEIVQLDDFSGMMHFRVYFVTPVGFQDTLTFTTTMMMHSLHTLVDGNIYNVTYLLYPTVPYVLKTATMKVSFRSGDSIQGAIPDTDDINVAPMNIEEFDFSLRSYTPLIAAERTTQIVVDAWGWLSYSETIHIENIGPARESYFAFTIPAYAADLRIYDEVGTLAESMPRGELMFNNTIEVRIDLKSDRWGDDGFWPGYSYTFWIDFVIQASSYSDAVASGSKLKVPMATLGEVLVSKHTINIVFPISTNLVETSGDYLLVHGVFDTSIIYTVYNTTLENPPSIVLVYQVSVGAAARPLLFALIVGFIAAIYVMYRKVDLPEELVGSGEEESTATEAQTTGAPPELLREFATLYSKKTTLNMDLEKVESSRRRGKLKKREFMIRQKDIKSQMEKIDSQLPSIKDKLVSEGPRYRDIVAQLELHEERIEGAKAGLRQLLLRKKKQRISRAAFEKARQDYLKVIKKGTSATDRILLSIQEEAGDI
;
A
#
# COMPACT_ATOMS: atom_id res chain seq x y z
N MET A 1 -45.40 6.73 51.98
CA MET A 1 -44.88 7.94 52.68
C MET A 1 -44.52 8.94 51.59
N SER A 2 -45.20 10.08 51.57
CA SER A 2 -44.67 11.34 52.11
C SER A 2 -43.79 12.04 51.06
N LEU A 3 -44.39 12.63 50.01
CA LEU A 3 -44.97 13.99 50.01
C LEU A 3 -43.85 15.06 50.02
N LEU A 4 -43.87 16.13 49.22
CA LEU A 4 -44.76 16.63 48.15
C LEU A 4 -43.86 17.64 47.38
N HIS A 5 -43.83 17.74 46.04
CA HIS A 5 -44.68 18.65 45.26
C HIS A 5 -44.85 20.05 45.91
N ARG A 6 -44.89 21.17 45.17
CA ARG A 6 -45.88 21.35 44.09
C ARG A 6 -45.60 22.62 43.27
N ARG A 7 -45.73 22.52 41.94
CA ARG A 7 -46.22 23.65 41.11
C ARG A 7 -47.74 23.73 41.23
N ILE A 8 -48.28 24.95 41.22
CA ILE A 8 -49.69 25.30 40.93
C ILE A 8 -50.74 25.03 42.03
N ALA A 9 -51.29 26.14 42.54
CA ALA A 9 -52.72 26.40 42.69
C ALA A 9 -52.90 27.92 42.42
N THR A 10 -53.48 28.37 41.30
CA THR A 10 -54.93 28.52 41.06
C THR A 10 -55.69 29.20 42.20
N VAL A 11 -56.23 30.40 41.95
CA VAL A 11 -57.63 30.82 42.20
C VAL A 11 -57.83 32.28 41.75
N ALA A 12 -59.05 32.63 41.34
CA ALA A 12 -59.51 33.95 40.85
C ALA A 12 -58.89 34.38 39.51
N LEU A 13 -59.56 34.31 38.36
CA LEU A 13 -61.02 34.29 38.11
C LEU A 13 -61.72 35.51 38.72
N LEU A 14 -61.43 36.69 38.16
CA LEU A 14 -62.34 37.83 38.26
C LEU A 14 -62.36 38.65 36.96
N ALA A 15 -63.51 38.63 36.30
CA ALA A 15 -64.04 39.65 35.39
C ALA A 15 -63.19 40.12 34.18
N MET A 16 -63.45 39.51 33.02
CA MET A 16 -63.89 40.36 31.89
C MET A 16 -65.20 41.04 32.29
N PHE A 17 -65.36 42.35 32.07
CA PHE A 17 -66.53 42.94 31.36
C PHE A 17 -66.38 44.48 31.17
N VAL A 18 -65.99 44.87 29.94
CA VAL A 18 -66.66 45.90 29.10
C VAL A 18 -66.78 47.38 29.57
N ILE A 19 -66.02 48.23 28.86
CA ILE A 19 -66.29 49.62 28.39
C ILE A 19 -66.37 50.77 29.43
N SER A 20 -65.25 51.48 29.53
CA SER A 20 -65.09 52.91 29.14
C SER A 20 -63.58 53.22 29.19
N GLY A 21 -62.95 54.03 28.32
CA GLY A 21 -63.50 54.88 27.27
C GLY A 21 -62.98 56.32 27.40
N VAL A 22 -61.67 56.55 27.15
CA VAL A 22 -61.00 57.81 26.70
C VAL A 22 -59.47 57.63 26.78
N ALA A 23 -58.76 58.02 25.71
CA ALA A 23 -57.32 58.41 25.62
C ALA A 23 -56.22 57.50 26.26
N LEU A 24 -55.11 57.14 25.60
CA LEU A 24 -54.54 57.54 24.30
C LEU A 24 -53.69 56.38 23.71
N SER A 25 -53.92 56.07 22.43
CA SER A 25 -52.99 55.50 21.42
C SER A 25 -51.79 54.62 21.85
N ILE A 26 -51.91 53.31 21.57
CA ILE A 26 -50.86 52.46 20.98
C ILE A 26 -51.20 52.34 19.45
N PRO A 27 -50.26 52.03 18.53
CA PRO A 27 -49.81 50.64 18.26
C PRO A 27 -48.28 50.54 18.12
N GLU A 28 -47.58 49.45 18.46
CA GLU A 28 -47.69 48.01 18.11
C GLU A 28 -47.29 47.62 16.66
N LEU A 29 -46.23 46.79 16.59
CA LEU A 29 -46.00 45.64 15.67
C LEU A 29 -46.01 45.89 14.14
N THR A 30 -45.02 45.45 13.36
CA THR A 30 -44.62 44.04 13.16
C THR A 30 -43.25 43.85 12.47
N SER A 31 -42.75 42.61 12.48
CA SER A 31 -41.88 41.95 11.48
C SER A 31 -40.51 42.58 11.13
N TRP A 32 -39.45 41.94 11.60
CA TRP A 32 -38.10 42.05 11.02
C TRP A 32 -37.90 41.05 9.88
N ASN A 33 -37.68 41.55 8.67
CA ASN A 33 -36.47 41.42 7.85
C ASN A 33 -36.81 41.77 6.37
N PRO A 34 -35.87 42.15 5.49
CA PRO A 34 -34.65 42.97 5.68
C PRO A 34 -34.78 44.34 4.96
N GLN A 35 -34.01 45.35 5.38
CA GLN A 35 -33.41 46.38 4.50
C GLN A 35 -32.63 47.40 5.34
N ALA A 36 -31.31 47.34 5.26
CA ALA A 36 -30.46 48.48 5.60
C ALA A 36 -30.49 49.43 4.39
N LEU A 37 -31.08 50.61 4.55
CA LEU A 37 -30.92 51.79 3.68
C LEU A 37 -31.59 53.00 4.37
N ALA A 38 -31.01 54.19 4.18
CA ALA A 38 -31.45 55.49 4.71
C ALA A 38 -31.44 55.68 6.25
N HIS A 39 -30.30 56.13 6.78
CA HIS A 39 -30.27 56.92 8.02
C HIS A 39 -30.02 58.39 7.71
N ASN A 40 -31.10 59.15 7.46
CA ASN A 40 -31.03 60.61 7.51
C ASN A 40 -30.91 61.04 8.97
N ALA A 41 -29.69 61.38 9.39
CA ALA A 41 -29.47 62.07 10.65
C ALA A 41 -29.89 63.54 10.50
N GLN A 42 -30.84 64.01 11.31
CA GLN A 42 -31.19 65.43 11.37
C GLN A 42 -31.05 65.99 12.79
N GLN A 43 -29.93 66.70 12.98
CA GLN A 43 -29.75 67.87 13.85
C GLN A 43 -30.29 67.81 15.29
N ASP A 44 -29.39 67.48 16.22
CA ASP A 44 -29.33 68.21 17.50
C ASP A 44 -28.29 69.33 17.39
N TYR A 45 -28.71 70.57 17.63
CA TYR A 45 -27.80 71.73 17.65
C TYR A 45 -27.16 71.91 19.03
N SER A 46 -25.87 71.62 19.15
CA SER A 46 -25.03 72.14 20.22
C SER A 46 -23.99 73.12 19.67
N TYR A 47 -24.08 74.39 20.06
CA TYR A 47 -23.06 75.39 19.73
C TYR A 47 -21.76 75.11 20.51
N ALA A 48 -20.83 74.44 19.84
CA ALA A 48 -19.41 74.43 20.17
C ALA A 48 -18.64 74.51 18.85
N GLU A 49 -17.61 75.36 18.79
CA GLU A 49 -16.70 75.45 17.63
C GLU A 49 -15.85 74.18 17.58
N SER A 50 -16.35 73.16 16.88
CA SER A 50 -15.59 71.92 16.65
C SER A 50 -14.68 72.11 15.46
N MET A 51 -13.37 72.16 15.70
CA MET A 51 -12.40 71.78 14.67
C MET A 51 -12.66 70.32 14.30
N LEU A 52 -12.73 70.01 13.01
CA LEU A 52 -12.84 68.65 12.51
C LEU A 52 -11.44 68.20 12.10
N ASN A 53 -10.90 67.25 12.86
CA ASN A 53 -9.63 66.60 12.54
C ASN A 53 -9.92 65.36 11.68
N ALA A 54 -9.26 65.27 10.53
CA ALA A 54 -9.24 64.11 9.65
C ALA A 54 -7.89 63.40 9.79
N SER A 55 -7.89 62.09 9.97
CA SER A 55 -6.68 61.27 9.96
C SER A 55 -6.71 60.40 8.71
N ILE A 56 -5.86 60.75 7.73
CA ILE A 56 -5.76 60.05 6.46
C ILE A 56 -4.86 58.82 6.67
N PRO A 57 -5.33 57.61 6.32
CA PRO A 57 -4.57 56.39 6.52
C PRO A 57 -3.46 56.23 5.48
N TYR A 58 -2.41 55.51 5.90
CA TYR A 58 -1.46 54.89 5.00
C TYR A 58 -2.08 53.67 4.32
N VAL A 59 -1.83 53.52 3.02
CA VAL A 59 -2.07 52.31 2.22
C VAL A 59 -0.76 51.85 1.58
N ASP A 60 -0.56 50.55 1.44
CA ASP A 60 0.61 49.98 0.75
C ASP A 60 0.49 50.13 -0.77
N ILE A 61 -0.72 49.92 -1.29
CA ILE A 61 -1.09 50.09 -2.70
C ILE A 61 -2.41 50.88 -2.73
N HIS A 62 -2.49 51.90 -3.60
CA HIS A 62 -3.77 52.55 -3.92
C HIS A 62 -4.49 51.70 -4.96
N TYR A 63 -5.75 51.35 -4.69
CA TYR A 63 -6.50 50.42 -5.52
C TYR A 63 -7.20 51.09 -6.72
N GLY A 64 -7.36 52.42 -6.69
CA GLY A 64 -7.92 53.18 -7.80
C GLY A 64 -6.91 53.56 -8.89
N SER A 65 -7.43 54.20 -9.93
CA SER A 65 -6.65 54.88 -10.96
C SER A 65 -7.22 56.27 -11.16
N ALA A 66 -6.39 57.30 -11.38
CA ALA A 66 -6.89 58.65 -11.64
C ALA A 66 -7.57 58.72 -13.02
N ASP A 67 -8.84 58.31 -13.07
CA ASP A 67 -9.64 58.12 -14.28
C ASP A 67 -10.87 59.06 -14.35
N GLY A 68 -11.08 59.82 -13.27
CA GLY A 68 -12.10 60.85 -13.16
C GLY A 68 -13.45 60.32 -12.68
N ILE A 69 -13.51 59.07 -12.23
CA ILE A 69 -14.72 58.36 -11.86
C ILE A 69 -14.50 57.72 -10.49
N ILE A 70 -14.89 58.41 -9.43
CA ILE A 70 -14.59 57.98 -8.06
C ILE A 70 -15.50 56.79 -7.69
N ASP A 71 -14.90 55.66 -7.32
CA ASP A 71 -15.57 54.66 -6.50
C ASP A 71 -15.26 54.91 -5.02
N PRO A 72 -16.27 55.03 -4.13
CA PRO A 72 -16.04 55.11 -2.69
C PRO A 72 -15.26 53.93 -2.08
N THR A 73 -15.07 52.81 -2.80
CA THR A 73 -14.21 51.70 -2.35
C THR A 73 -12.74 51.84 -2.74
N GLU A 74 -12.37 52.77 -3.63
CA GLU A 74 -10.98 53.03 -4.04
C GLU A 74 -10.16 53.84 -3.02
N TYR A 75 -10.83 54.39 -1.99
CA TYR A 75 -10.24 55.31 -1.02
C TYR A 75 -10.60 54.94 0.43
N ALA A 76 -9.59 54.76 1.27
CA ALA A 76 -9.74 54.37 2.67
C ALA A 76 -10.32 55.47 3.59
N TYR A 77 -10.38 56.73 3.16
CA TYR A 77 -11.02 57.82 3.89
C TYR A 77 -11.84 58.74 2.97
N SER A 78 -12.97 59.25 3.48
CA SER A 78 -13.79 60.26 2.81
C SER A 78 -14.40 61.27 3.79
N PHE A 79 -14.58 62.51 3.32
CA PHE A 79 -15.14 63.61 4.09
C PHE A 79 -16.00 64.52 3.21
N THR A 80 -17.27 64.73 3.58
CA THR A 80 -18.16 65.71 2.93
C THR A 80 -18.16 67.02 3.71
N ASP A 81 -17.71 68.10 3.09
CA ASP A 81 -17.76 69.43 3.67
C ASP A 81 -19.20 69.98 3.70
N SER A 82 -19.62 70.44 4.87
CA SER A 82 -20.96 71.00 5.10
C SER A 82 -21.19 72.38 4.46
N ALA A 83 -20.15 73.15 4.14
CA ALA A 83 -20.30 74.47 3.51
C ALA A 83 -20.41 74.40 1.99
N THR A 84 -19.54 73.62 1.35
CA THR A 84 -19.51 73.46 -0.12
C THR A 84 -20.39 72.31 -0.62
N GLY A 85 -20.70 71.33 0.23
CA GLY A 85 -21.33 70.07 -0.19
C GLY A 85 -20.39 69.16 -0.99
N ALA A 86 -19.12 69.54 -1.17
CA ALA A 86 -18.12 68.73 -1.85
C ALA A 86 -17.62 67.61 -0.94
N THR A 87 -17.43 66.42 -1.50
CA THR A 87 -16.81 65.27 -0.82
C THR A 87 -15.39 65.09 -1.34
N ILE A 88 -14.44 65.04 -0.42
CA ILE A 88 -13.03 64.72 -0.69
C ILE A 88 -12.73 63.30 -0.19
N TYR A 89 -12.10 62.50 -1.03
CA TYR A 89 -11.67 61.12 -0.79
C TYR A 89 -10.14 61.11 -0.75
N LEU A 90 -9.55 60.45 0.25
CA LEU A 90 -8.13 60.61 0.59
C LEU A 90 -7.49 59.32 1.09
N GLU A 91 -6.29 59.05 0.60
CA GLU A 91 -5.34 58.08 1.19
C GLU A 91 -3.92 58.38 0.71
N HIS A 92 -2.91 57.73 1.27
CA HIS A 92 -1.53 57.92 0.82
C HIS A 92 -0.64 56.68 0.99
N ASN A 93 0.37 56.55 0.14
CA ASN A 93 1.45 55.56 0.33
C ASN A 93 2.77 56.20 0.81
N GLY A 94 2.71 57.41 1.37
CA GLY A 94 3.87 58.15 1.87
C GLY A 94 4.76 58.77 0.78
N THR A 95 4.53 58.42 -0.50
CA THR A 95 5.14 59.09 -1.66
C THR A 95 4.11 59.94 -2.40
N HIS A 96 2.91 59.40 -2.60
CA HIS A 96 1.79 60.06 -3.23
C HIS A 96 0.61 60.17 -2.27
N LEU A 97 -0.08 61.31 -2.32
CA LEU A 97 -1.42 61.53 -1.80
C LEU A 97 -2.39 61.29 -2.95
N TYR A 98 -3.35 60.41 -2.73
CA TYR A 98 -4.42 60.07 -3.67
C TYR A 98 -5.64 60.89 -3.27
N VAL A 99 -6.19 61.67 -4.21
CA VAL A 99 -7.28 62.62 -3.94
C VAL A 99 -8.39 62.49 -4.96
N GLY A 100 -9.57 62.07 -4.51
CA GLY A 100 -10.83 62.20 -5.26
C GLY A 100 -11.64 63.39 -4.77
N LEU A 101 -12.26 64.15 -5.67
CA LEU A 101 -13.17 65.25 -5.37
C LEU A 101 -14.50 65.04 -6.10
N SER A 102 -15.61 65.06 -5.38
CA SER A 102 -16.97 64.94 -5.94
C SER A 102 -17.86 66.07 -5.44
N ALA A 103 -18.49 66.84 -6.33
CA ALA A 103 -19.42 67.90 -5.95
C ALA A 103 -20.55 68.10 -6.98
N THR A 104 -21.73 68.50 -6.50
CA THR A 104 -22.89 68.78 -7.37
C THR A 104 -22.73 70.13 -8.08
N THR A 105 -21.89 70.15 -9.11
CA THR A 105 -21.49 71.31 -9.91
C THR A 105 -21.10 70.84 -11.32
N SER A 106 -21.05 71.78 -12.27
CA SER A 106 -20.45 71.62 -13.62
C SER A 106 -19.34 72.67 -13.85
N ASN A 107 -18.76 73.16 -12.77
CA ASN A 107 -17.72 74.18 -12.73
C ASN A 107 -16.46 73.60 -12.07
N TRP A 108 -15.42 74.42 -11.91
CA TRP A 108 -14.22 73.95 -11.23
C TRP A 108 -14.45 73.60 -9.75
N ILE A 109 -13.76 72.55 -9.31
CA ILE A 109 -13.56 72.19 -7.91
C ILE A 109 -12.08 72.39 -7.63
N ALA A 110 -11.76 73.00 -6.50
CA ALA A 110 -10.39 73.17 -6.06
C ALA A 110 -10.24 72.81 -4.59
N PHE A 111 -9.03 72.43 -4.22
CA PHE A 111 -8.64 72.27 -2.83
C PHE A 111 -7.23 72.79 -2.62
N GLY A 112 -6.87 73.05 -1.37
CA GLY A 112 -5.53 73.49 -1.05
C GLY A 112 -5.20 73.32 0.43
N TRP A 113 -3.92 73.41 0.76
CA TRP A 113 -3.42 73.26 2.12
C TRP A 113 -2.34 74.29 2.44
N GLN A 114 -2.15 74.56 3.73
CA GLN A 114 -1.01 75.35 4.22
C GLN A 114 -0.04 74.50 5.02
N ASN A 115 1.13 75.05 5.29
CA ASN A 115 2.08 74.51 6.25
C ASN A 115 1.43 74.37 7.64
N SER A 116 1.81 73.35 8.41
CA SER A 116 1.25 73.03 9.74
C SER A 116 1.40 74.13 10.80
N THR A 117 2.26 75.12 10.55
CA THR A 117 2.39 76.32 11.41
C THR A 117 1.45 77.47 11.04
N SER A 118 0.65 77.34 9.99
CA SER A 118 -0.20 78.38 9.40
C SER A 118 -1.70 78.07 9.60
N ASN A 119 -2.58 79.04 9.31
CA ASN A 119 -4.03 78.85 9.37
C ASN A 119 -4.77 79.88 8.47
N PHE A 120 -5.58 79.38 7.54
CA PHE A 120 -6.44 80.14 6.62
C PHE A 120 -7.22 81.26 7.29
N THR A 121 -7.74 81.07 8.52
CA THR A 121 -8.54 82.09 9.22
C THR A 121 -7.75 83.38 9.54
N SER A 122 -6.42 83.34 9.44
CA SER A 122 -5.52 84.45 9.76
C SER A 122 -4.71 84.98 8.57
N THR A 123 -4.38 84.11 7.61
CA THR A 123 -3.58 84.44 6.41
C THR A 123 -4.42 84.56 5.13
N GLY A 124 -5.67 84.09 5.16
CA GLY A 124 -6.44 83.75 3.95
C GLY A 124 -5.70 82.67 3.16
N LEU A 125 -5.73 82.76 1.83
CA LEU A 125 -4.98 81.84 0.98
C LEU A 125 -3.46 82.04 1.04
N ASN A 126 -2.93 83.15 1.56
CA ASN A 126 -1.50 83.48 1.42
C ASN A 126 -0.55 82.41 2.02
N GLY A 127 0.31 81.82 1.18
CA GLY A 127 1.21 80.73 1.58
C GLY A 127 0.51 79.37 1.68
N SER A 128 -0.40 79.10 0.72
CA SER A 128 -1.03 77.80 0.47
C SER A 128 -0.66 77.32 -0.93
N ASP A 129 -0.65 76.00 -1.09
CA ASP A 129 -0.72 75.34 -2.39
C ASP A 129 -2.19 75.13 -2.75
N LEU A 130 -2.56 75.30 -4.01
CA LEU A 130 -3.94 75.21 -4.51
C LEU A 130 -3.99 74.40 -5.80
N ILE A 131 -4.75 73.31 -5.80
CA ILE A 131 -5.02 72.51 -7.00
C ILE A 131 -6.45 72.79 -7.45
N PHE A 132 -6.59 73.34 -8.66
CA PHE A 132 -7.85 73.58 -9.35
C PHE A 132 -8.06 72.54 -10.43
N GLY A 133 -9.31 72.15 -10.69
CA GLY A 133 -9.66 71.53 -11.97
C GLY A 133 -11.15 71.50 -12.28
N CYS A 134 -11.48 71.17 -13.52
CA CYS A 134 -12.83 70.93 -14.02
C CYS A 134 -12.82 69.85 -15.10
N ALA A 135 -13.97 69.20 -15.32
CA ALA A 135 -14.22 68.40 -16.52
C ALA A 135 -14.86 69.31 -17.59
N PRO A 136 -14.20 69.57 -18.74
CA PRO A 136 -14.69 70.55 -19.71
C PRO A 136 -15.75 69.96 -20.67
N GLY A 137 -16.82 70.70 -20.96
CA GLY A 137 -17.66 70.46 -22.15
C GLY A 137 -19.07 69.91 -21.92
N GLU A 138 -19.49 68.92 -22.72
CA GLU A 138 -20.84 68.32 -22.62
C GLU A 138 -20.87 67.20 -21.56
N PRO A 139 -21.99 67.02 -20.83
CA PRO A 139 -22.16 65.94 -19.87
C PRO A 139 -21.80 64.55 -20.41
N HIS A 140 -20.91 63.87 -19.70
CA HIS A 140 -20.47 62.52 -19.98
C HIS A 140 -21.63 61.55 -19.70
N ALA A 141 -21.82 60.57 -20.58
CA ALA A 141 -22.87 59.58 -20.39
C ALA A 141 -22.52 58.67 -19.20
N GLY A 142 -23.49 58.42 -18.32
CA GLY A 142 -23.33 57.48 -17.21
C GLY A 142 -22.87 56.09 -17.70
N TYR A 143 -21.89 55.53 -16.99
CA TYR A 143 -21.20 54.29 -17.34
C TYR A 143 -21.90 53.07 -16.72
N SER A 144 -21.78 51.91 -17.38
CA SER A 144 -22.32 50.64 -16.86
C SER A 144 -21.40 50.07 -15.78
N ARG A 145 -22.00 49.62 -14.68
CA ARG A 145 -21.35 48.84 -13.61
C ARG A 145 -21.84 47.40 -13.65
N VAL A 146 -21.00 46.43 -13.28
CA VAL A 146 -21.37 45.00 -13.27
C VAL A 146 -22.50 44.74 -12.27
N THR A 147 -23.57 44.12 -12.75
CA THR A 147 -24.59 43.48 -11.92
C THR A 147 -24.43 41.96 -11.94
N ARG A 148 -24.99 41.29 -10.93
CA ARG A 148 -24.98 39.81 -10.78
C ARG A 148 -25.49 39.03 -12.01
N ASN A 149 -26.30 39.66 -12.87
CA ASN A 149 -26.87 39.03 -14.06
C ASN A 149 -26.07 39.30 -15.36
N ASP A 150 -24.99 40.08 -15.30
CA ASP A 150 -24.20 40.43 -16.48
C ASP A 150 -23.18 39.35 -16.82
N VAL A 151 -22.95 39.16 -18.12
CA VAL A 151 -21.81 38.39 -18.65
C VAL A 151 -20.60 39.34 -18.66
N VAL A 152 -19.45 38.91 -18.15
CA VAL A 152 -18.26 39.77 -18.05
C VAL A 152 -17.02 39.14 -18.67
N THR A 153 -15.96 39.92 -18.83
CA THR A 153 -14.59 39.40 -18.94
C THR A 153 -13.74 40.15 -17.93
N VAL A 154 -12.96 39.42 -17.14
CA VAL A 154 -12.06 39.97 -16.13
C VAL A 154 -10.67 39.39 -16.36
N HIS A 155 -9.72 40.24 -16.67
CA HIS A 155 -8.30 39.90 -16.66
C HIS A 155 -7.83 39.84 -15.21
N TYR A 156 -7.00 38.87 -14.82
CA TYR A 156 -6.46 38.76 -13.47
C TYR A 156 -5.01 38.33 -13.44
N LYS A 157 -4.32 38.78 -12.40
CA LYS A 157 -3.03 38.30 -11.91
C LYS A 157 -3.23 37.78 -10.49
N LEU A 158 -2.60 36.67 -10.19
CA LEU A 158 -2.69 35.96 -8.93
C LEU A 158 -1.29 35.80 -8.34
N PHE A 159 -1.10 36.31 -7.13
CA PHE A 159 0.15 36.25 -6.38
C PHE A 159 -0.01 35.44 -5.09
N ASP A 160 1.06 34.76 -4.69
CA ASP A 160 1.20 34.17 -3.36
C ASP A 160 1.55 35.27 -2.34
N ARG A 161 1.30 35.06 -1.04
CA ARG A 161 1.48 36.06 0.05
C ARG A 161 2.89 36.67 0.13
N ASN A 162 3.88 35.99 -0.43
CA ASN A 162 5.27 36.46 -0.55
C ASN A 162 5.54 37.37 -1.79
N GLY A 163 4.52 37.70 -2.58
CA GLY A 163 4.62 38.52 -3.80
C GLY A 163 4.99 37.76 -5.07
N THR A 164 5.03 36.42 -5.06
CA THR A 164 5.35 35.61 -6.24
C THR A 164 4.13 35.48 -7.16
N LEU A 165 4.23 35.89 -8.42
CA LEU A 165 3.18 35.64 -9.42
C LEU A 165 3.01 34.14 -9.67
N VAL A 166 1.80 33.63 -9.40
CA VAL A 166 1.39 32.23 -9.57
C VAL A 166 0.69 32.02 -10.91
N GLN A 167 -0.22 32.91 -11.28
CA GLN A 167 -1.06 32.78 -12.48
C GLN A 167 -1.44 34.16 -13.05
N GLU A 168 -1.64 34.22 -14.36
CA GLU A 168 -2.15 35.39 -15.09
C GLU A 168 -3.06 34.88 -16.23
N GLY A 169 -4.19 35.54 -16.49
CA GLY A 169 -5.15 35.13 -17.51
C GLY A 169 -6.49 35.84 -17.39
N ASP A 170 -7.54 35.29 -18.00
CA ASP A 170 -8.89 35.87 -17.98
C ASP A 170 -9.89 34.89 -17.35
N ALA A 171 -10.65 35.33 -16.35
CA ALA A 171 -11.67 34.56 -15.65
C ALA A 171 -12.76 35.47 -15.02
N PRO A 172 -14.01 35.47 -15.53
CA PRO A 172 -14.46 34.83 -16.76
C PRO A 172 -13.70 35.34 -17.99
N ASN A 173 -13.59 34.50 -19.03
CA ASN A 173 -12.91 34.85 -20.27
C ASN A 173 -13.88 35.36 -21.35
N ASP A 174 -13.33 35.85 -22.46
CA ASP A 174 -14.11 36.39 -23.58
C ASP A 174 -15.06 35.38 -24.26
N ASP A 175 -14.83 34.07 -24.10
CA ASP A 175 -15.72 33.04 -24.61
C ASP A 175 -16.94 32.77 -23.70
N SER A 176 -16.96 33.29 -22.46
CA SER A 176 -18.10 33.08 -21.57
C SER A 176 -19.36 33.78 -22.07
N THR A 177 -20.49 33.09 -21.89
CA THR A 177 -21.86 33.59 -22.10
C THR A 177 -22.74 33.43 -20.85
N LEU A 178 -22.14 33.14 -19.69
CA LEU A 178 -22.85 32.95 -18.42
C LEU A 178 -22.92 34.27 -17.64
N PRO A 179 -24.02 34.54 -16.90
CA PRO A 179 -24.03 35.56 -15.86
C PRO A 179 -22.94 35.30 -14.81
N ILE A 180 -22.34 36.35 -14.24
CA ILE A 180 -21.26 36.21 -13.25
C ILE A 180 -21.67 35.41 -12.00
N ASP A 181 -22.93 35.47 -11.54
CA ASP A 181 -23.43 34.63 -10.43
C ASP A 181 -23.56 33.13 -10.79
N ASP A 182 -23.61 32.77 -12.08
CA ASP A 182 -23.69 31.38 -12.57
C ASP A 182 -22.29 30.78 -12.88
N GLU A 183 -21.22 31.57 -12.75
CA GLU A 183 -19.84 31.16 -13.04
C GLU A 183 -19.24 30.25 -11.98
N ARG A 184 -18.33 29.36 -12.40
CA ARG A 184 -17.67 28.39 -11.51
C ARG A 184 -16.37 28.95 -10.92
N LEU A 185 -16.48 30.09 -10.24
CA LEU A 185 -15.38 30.81 -9.61
C LEU A 185 -15.57 30.89 -8.09
N LEU A 186 -14.55 31.35 -7.37
CA LEU A 186 -14.64 31.60 -5.92
C LEU A 186 -15.68 32.70 -5.66
N HIS A 187 -16.52 32.54 -4.63
CA HIS A 187 -17.57 33.53 -4.35
C HIS A 187 -16.98 34.89 -3.93
N ALA A 188 -15.91 34.89 -3.13
CA ALA A 188 -15.16 36.10 -2.78
C ALA A 188 -14.59 36.81 -4.04
N TYR A 189 -14.11 36.06 -5.04
CA TYR A 189 -13.66 36.63 -6.31
C TYR A 189 -14.82 37.23 -7.12
N ILE A 190 -16.00 36.59 -7.11
CA ILE A 190 -17.21 37.11 -7.77
C ILE A 190 -17.69 38.39 -7.11
N ASP A 191 -17.77 38.44 -5.78
CA ASP A 191 -18.27 39.61 -5.05
C ASP A 191 -17.39 40.85 -5.31
N GLU A 192 -16.07 40.69 -5.46
CA GLU A 192 -15.14 41.76 -5.83
C GLU A 192 -15.29 42.25 -7.29
N ILE A 193 -15.90 41.47 -8.18
CA ILE A 193 -16.23 41.90 -9.56
C ILE A 193 -17.53 42.70 -9.59
N ILE A 194 -18.45 42.48 -8.64
CA ILE A 194 -19.73 43.19 -8.62
C ILE A 194 -19.49 44.69 -8.37
N GLY A 195 -20.16 45.52 -9.19
CA GLY A 195 -20.05 46.96 -9.14
C GLY A 195 -18.93 47.56 -9.99
N MET A 196 -17.94 46.79 -10.47
CA MET A 196 -16.84 47.32 -11.30
C MET A 196 -17.32 48.00 -12.59
N ARG A 197 -16.61 49.04 -13.04
CA ARG A 197 -16.69 49.62 -14.41
C ARG A 197 -15.64 48.98 -15.33
N ILE A 198 -15.85 49.03 -16.66
CA ILE A 198 -14.84 48.58 -17.62
C ILE A 198 -13.59 49.45 -17.45
N GLY A 199 -12.39 48.86 -17.48
CA GLY A 199 -11.13 49.55 -17.23
C GLY A 199 -10.76 49.70 -15.76
N GLU A 200 -11.67 49.44 -14.81
CA GLU A 200 -11.36 49.45 -13.38
C GLU A 200 -10.38 48.32 -13.05
N GLU A 201 -9.34 48.67 -12.30
CA GLU A 201 -8.43 47.72 -11.65
C GLU A 201 -8.85 47.59 -10.18
N ARG A 202 -8.83 46.38 -9.62
CA ARG A 202 -9.02 46.13 -8.17
C ARG A 202 -7.92 45.21 -7.67
N HIS A 203 -7.46 45.46 -6.46
CA HIS A 203 -6.53 44.61 -5.73
C HIS A 203 -7.16 44.19 -4.40
N PHE A 204 -7.08 42.90 -4.08
CA PHE A 204 -7.65 42.33 -2.86
C PHE A 204 -6.98 40.99 -2.51
N ILE A 205 -7.15 40.54 -1.28
CA ILE A 205 -6.65 39.25 -0.81
C ILE A 205 -7.84 38.36 -0.46
N ILE A 206 -7.92 37.18 -1.09
CA ILE A 206 -8.80 36.10 -0.64
C ILE A 206 -8.02 35.27 0.39
N PRO A 207 -8.40 35.27 1.68
CA PRO A 207 -7.76 34.41 2.67
C PRO A 207 -8.12 32.94 2.41
N ALA A 208 -7.24 32.02 2.82
CA ALA A 208 -7.35 30.58 2.52
C ALA A 208 -8.71 29.97 2.89
N GLU A 209 -9.31 30.42 4.00
CA GLU A 209 -10.65 30.05 4.48
C GLU A 209 -11.79 30.32 3.48
N ASN A 210 -11.62 31.35 2.61
CA ASN A 210 -12.58 31.76 1.59
C ASN A 210 -12.11 31.41 0.17
N GLY A 211 -10.93 30.78 0.06
CA GLY A 211 -10.28 30.36 -1.17
C GLY A 211 -10.47 28.86 -1.45
N TYR A 212 -9.38 28.18 -1.80
CA TYR A 212 -9.39 26.76 -2.12
C TYR A 212 -9.25 25.91 -0.86
N THR A 213 -10.38 25.54 -0.26
CA THR A 213 -10.45 24.80 1.02
C THR A 213 -10.41 23.27 0.88
N PHE A 214 -10.16 22.74 -0.32
CA PHE A 214 -10.05 21.31 -0.59
C PHE A 214 -8.59 20.86 -0.68
N THR A 215 -8.23 19.82 0.06
CA THR A 215 -6.85 19.31 0.20
C THR A 215 -6.25 18.71 -1.09
N ASP A 216 -7.06 18.51 -2.14
CA ASP A 216 -6.64 18.02 -3.45
C ASP A 216 -6.31 19.14 -4.46
N HIS A 217 -6.34 20.42 -4.04
CA HIS A 217 -6.07 21.58 -4.88
C HIS A 217 -4.67 22.16 -4.65
N ASP A 218 -3.93 22.50 -5.71
CA ASP A 218 -2.54 23.03 -5.65
C ASP A 218 -2.40 24.37 -4.88
N LEU A 219 -3.51 25.07 -4.68
CA LEU A 219 -3.61 26.33 -3.91
C LEU A 219 -4.24 26.15 -2.52
N TYR A 220 -4.37 24.90 -2.04
CA TYR A 220 -4.91 24.62 -0.71
C TYR A 220 -4.12 25.32 0.39
N GLY A 221 -4.84 25.90 1.35
CA GLY A 221 -4.26 26.57 2.52
C GLY A 221 -3.49 27.87 2.22
N LYS A 222 -3.55 28.40 0.99
CA LYS A 222 -2.88 29.65 0.61
C LYS A 222 -3.81 30.86 0.68
N ASN A 223 -3.30 31.96 1.23
CA ASN A 223 -3.87 33.29 1.01
C ASN A 223 -3.47 33.76 -0.39
N LEU A 224 -4.42 34.31 -1.14
CA LEU A 224 -4.28 34.61 -2.55
C LEU A 224 -4.48 36.11 -2.81
N GLU A 225 -3.42 36.78 -3.24
CA GLU A 225 -3.41 38.20 -3.61
C GLU A 225 -3.81 38.32 -5.09
N TYR A 226 -4.96 38.94 -5.36
CA TYR A 226 -5.49 39.14 -6.71
C TYR A 226 -5.31 40.58 -7.15
N THR A 227 -5.00 40.76 -8.42
CA THR A 227 -5.13 42.05 -9.13
C THR A 227 -5.98 41.79 -10.37
N ILE A 228 -7.17 42.40 -10.44
CA ILE A 228 -8.14 42.16 -11.50
C ILE A 228 -8.40 43.44 -12.31
N THR A 229 -8.68 43.31 -13.60
CA THR A 229 -9.08 44.41 -14.49
C THR A 229 -10.30 43.99 -15.30
N LEU A 230 -11.42 44.72 -15.20
CA LEU A 230 -12.63 44.41 -15.97
C LEU A 230 -12.48 44.88 -17.42
N THR A 231 -12.63 43.99 -18.40
CA THR A 231 -12.45 44.33 -19.83
C THR A 231 -13.75 44.35 -20.62
N ARG A 232 -14.83 43.73 -20.12
CA ARG A 232 -16.12 43.61 -20.83
C ARG A 232 -17.32 43.51 -19.88
N ILE A 233 -18.43 44.15 -20.26
CA ILE A 233 -19.78 43.94 -19.68
C ILE A 233 -20.77 43.69 -20.81
N GLY A 234 -21.32 42.48 -20.89
CA GLY A 234 -22.21 42.02 -21.95
C GLY A 234 -21.55 42.13 -23.33
N SER A 235 -22.09 42.99 -24.19
CA SER A 235 -21.49 43.33 -25.49
C SER A 235 -20.72 44.66 -25.48
N ASN A 236 -20.54 45.29 -24.32
CA ASN A 236 -19.79 46.54 -24.19
C ASN A 236 -18.33 46.24 -23.81
N THR A 237 -17.41 46.84 -24.54
CA THR A 237 -15.95 46.82 -24.30
C THR A 237 -15.37 48.24 -24.29
N ASN A 238 -16.21 49.27 -24.28
CA ASN A 238 -15.77 50.66 -24.28
C ASN A 238 -15.40 51.06 -22.85
N ASN A 239 -14.14 51.44 -22.65
CA ASN A 239 -13.67 51.95 -21.38
C ASN A 239 -14.19 53.40 -21.17
N PRO A 240 -15.01 53.70 -20.15
CA PRO A 240 -15.55 55.03 -19.92
C PRO A 240 -14.46 56.10 -19.69
N THR A 241 -13.28 55.70 -19.24
CA THR A 241 -12.16 56.60 -18.95
C THR A 241 -11.55 57.22 -20.21
N GLU A 242 -11.80 56.65 -21.39
CA GLU A 242 -11.45 57.25 -22.69
C GLU A 242 -12.29 58.49 -23.02
N ALA A 243 -13.44 58.66 -22.36
CA ALA A 243 -14.29 59.85 -22.49
C ALA A 243 -13.98 60.91 -21.42
N SER A 244 -13.50 60.51 -20.23
CA SER A 244 -13.07 61.42 -19.17
C SER A 244 -12.00 62.40 -19.66
N GLN A 245 -12.14 63.67 -19.28
CA GLN A 245 -11.14 64.69 -19.52
C GLN A 245 -11.11 65.66 -18.34
N ILE A 246 -9.91 66.06 -17.93
CA ILE A 246 -9.70 67.14 -16.96
C ILE A 246 -8.96 68.31 -17.62
N VAL A 247 -9.29 69.52 -17.18
CA VAL A 247 -8.37 70.66 -17.18
C VAL A 247 -8.03 70.92 -15.72
N TYR A 248 -6.76 70.98 -15.37
CA TYR A 248 -6.30 71.30 -14.01
C TYR A 248 -5.22 72.38 -14.01
N ARG A 249 -4.95 72.94 -12.83
CA ARG A 249 -3.88 73.92 -12.60
C ARG A 249 -3.42 73.85 -11.15
N ASP A 250 -2.12 73.68 -10.97
CA ASP A 250 -1.41 73.83 -9.70
C ASP A 250 -0.99 75.31 -9.54
N ASP A 251 -1.39 75.92 -8.44
CA ASP A 251 -1.26 77.36 -8.17
C ASP A 251 -0.70 77.59 -6.75
N TYR A 252 0.22 78.53 -6.61
CA TYR A 252 0.69 78.99 -5.30
C TYR A 252 0.07 80.35 -4.92
N ALA A 253 -0.28 80.50 -3.66
CA ALA A 253 -1.02 81.66 -3.19
C ALA A 253 -0.11 82.81 -2.68
N ILE A 254 -0.19 83.96 -3.35
CA ILE A 254 0.61 85.17 -3.14
C ILE A 254 -0.06 86.25 -2.27
N GLY A 255 -1.30 86.00 -1.82
CA GLY A 255 -2.05 86.93 -0.98
C GLY A 255 -3.37 86.32 -0.50
N THR A 256 -4.09 87.04 0.38
CA THR A 256 -5.31 86.57 1.06
C THR A 256 -6.38 86.02 0.10
N PHE A 257 -6.49 86.60 -1.11
CA PHE A 257 -7.40 86.20 -2.18
C PHE A 257 -6.71 86.17 -3.56
N GLN A 258 -5.38 85.96 -3.58
CA GLN A 258 -4.58 86.04 -4.80
C GLN A 258 -3.64 84.85 -4.90
N HIS A 259 -3.64 84.22 -6.07
CA HIS A 259 -2.81 83.09 -6.44
C HIS A 259 -2.24 83.30 -7.84
N LEU A 260 -1.19 82.55 -8.16
CA LEU A 260 -0.60 82.48 -9.49
C LEU A 260 -0.39 81.02 -9.87
N PRO A 261 -0.58 80.64 -11.15
CA PRO A 261 -0.21 79.32 -11.63
C PRO A 261 1.28 79.08 -11.42
N ASP A 262 1.64 77.87 -10.98
CA ASP A 262 3.03 77.47 -10.94
C ASP A 262 3.59 77.23 -12.35
N ALA A 263 4.88 77.53 -12.53
CA ALA A 263 5.64 77.19 -13.71
C ALA A 263 5.99 75.69 -13.78
N ASP A 264 6.09 75.01 -12.63
CA ASP A 264 6.22 73.55 -12.56
C ASP A 264 4.89 72.92 -12.10
N GLN A 265 4.25 72.17 -12.98
CA GLN A 265 3.00 71.44 -12.71
C GLN A 265 3.27 69.96 -12.37
N SER A 266 4.53 69.55 -12.25
CA SER A 266 4.93 68.13 -12.14
C SER A 266 4.64 67.49 -10.79
N ARG A 267 4.07 68.24 -9.84
CA ARG A 267 3.57 67.72 -8.58
C ARG A 267 2.42 66.74 -8.78
N ILE A 268 1.53 67.05 -9.73
CA ILE A 268 0.43 66.18 -10.18
C ILE A 268 1.02 65.14 -11.16
N VAL A 269 0.96 63.87 -10.77
CA VAL A 269 1.56 62.74 -11.51
C VAL A 269 0.56 62.12 -12.48
N ALA A 270 -0.69 62.03 -12.05
CA ALA A 270 -1.83 61.64 -12.86
C ALA A 270 -3.04 62.47 -12.38
N ALA A 271 -3.92 62.82 -13.31
CA ALA A 271 -5.19 63.44 -13.00
C ALA A 271 -6.19 63.22 -14.14
N ASN A 272 -7.46 63.03 -13.80
CA ASN A 272 -8.55 62.93 -14.77
C ASN A 272 -9.88 63.36 -14.13
N GLY A 273 -10.94 63.53 -14.93
CA GLY A 273 -12.20 64.08 -14.46
C GLY A 273 -13.38 63.76 -15.36
N SER A 274 -14.57 63.72 -14.77
CA SER A 274 -15.84 63.56 -15.47
C SER A 274 -16.91 64.48 -14.87
N ASP A 275 -17.89 64.87 -15.68
CA ASP A 275 -19.14 65.51 -15.21
C ASP A 275 -20.31 64.83 -15.91
N ASP A 276 -21.28 64.33 -15.15
CA ASP A 276 -22.51 63.70 -15.66
C ASP A 276 -23.66 64.70 -15.93
N GLY A 277 -23.38 66.00 -15.76
CA GLY A 277 -24.35 67.10 -15.87
C GLY A 277 -25.11 67.38 -14.58
N THR A 278 -24.78 66.67 -13.49
CA THR A 278 -25.25 66.94 -12.13
C THR A 278 -24.12 66.93 -11.09
N THR A 279 -23.07 66.13 -11.33
CA THR A 279 -21.95 65.92 -10.41
C THR A 279 -20.63 65.89 -11.19
N THR A 280 -19.75 66.85 -10.89
CA THR A 280 -18.34 66.80 -11.33
C THR A 280 -17.53 65.94 -10.36
N GLN A 281 -16.71 65.06 -10.92
CA GLN A 281 -15.77 64.20 -10.23
C GLN A 281 -14.36 64.44 -10.80
N LEU A 282 -13.37 64.65 -9.95
CA LEU A 282 -11.98 64.88 -10.33
C LEU A 282 -11.07 64.03 -9.46
N GLU A 283 -9.99 63.51 -10.03
CA GLU A 283 -9.02 62.70 -9.30
C GLU A 283 -7.59 63.16 -9.58
N TYR A 284 -6.73 63.07 -8.56
CA TYR A 284 -5.34 63.51 -8.59
C TYR A 284 -4.43 62.58 -7.81
N PHE A 285 -3.30 62.21 -8.42
CA PHE A 285 -2.18 61.55 -7.75
C PHE A 285 -1.08 62.59 -7.53
N ILE A 286 -0.87 63.03 -6.29
CA ILE A 286 -0.05 64.20 -5.96
C ILE A 286 1.20 63.76 -5.20
N LYS A 287 2.37 64.21 -5.63
CA LYS A 287 3.61 64.01 -4.86
C LYS A 287 3.50 64.71 -3.51
N MET A 288 3.67 63.94 -2.44
CA MET A 288 3.71 64.47 -1.07
C MET A 288 4.95 65.33 -0.83
N ASN A 289 6.07 64.95 -1.46
CA ASN A 289 7.32 65.70 -1.41
C ASN A 289 7.71 66.16 -2.83
N SER A 290 7.72 67.47 -3.06
CA SER A 290 8.07 68.09 -4.33
C SER A 290 9.49 68.69 -4.30
N THR A 291 10.01 69.02 -5.48
CA THR A 291 11.26 69.77 -5.65
C THR A 291 11.06 71.24 -5.99
N ASP A 292 9.81 71.68 -6.20
CA ASP A 292 9.53 73.11 -6.40
C ASP A 292 9.62 73.87 -5.06
N PRO A 293 10.26 75.06 -4.99
CA PRO A 293 10.31 75.88 -3.78
C PRO A 293 9.00 76.59 -3.40
N ASN A 294 8.00 76.64 -4.28
CA ASN A 294 6.67 77.19 -3.98
C ASN A 294 5.79 76.14 -3.27
N ASP A 295 6.04 74.85 -3.52
CA ASP A 295 5.32 73.71 -2.96
C ASP A 295 5.57 73.49 -1.46
N ILE A 296 4.50 73.28 -0.69
CA ILE A 296 4.52 72.88 0.72
C ILE A 296 4.55 71.34 0.82
N PRO A 297 5.63 70.72 1.33
CA PRO A 297 5.71 69.27 1.46
C PRO A 297 4.79 68.74 2.57
N LEU A 298 4.17 67.61 2.28
CA LEU A 298 3.31 66.84 3.17
C LEU A 298 4.10 65.68 3.80
N PHE A 299 4.31 65.74 5.12
CA PHE A 299 5.00 64.71 5.88
C PHE A 299 3.99 63.81 6.58
N ASN A 300 4.22 62.49 6.52
CA ASN A 300 3.46 61.49 7.25
C ASN A 300 4.02 61.32 8.68
N ALA A 301 3.46 62.07 9.63
CA ALA A 301 3.87 62.04 11.03
C ALA A 301 2.67 62.35 11.95
N THR A 302 2.54 61.58 13.05
CA THR A 302 1.41 61.66 14.00
C THR A 302 1.43 62.88 14.93
N ASP A 303 2.41 63.77 14.78
CA ASP A 303 2.53 65.03 15.51
C ASP A 303 2.36 66.27 14.60
N VAL A 304 2.03 66.09 13.32
CA VAL A 304 1.88 67.16 12.33
C VAL A 304 0.49 67.16 11.72
N GLN A 305 -0.17 68.32 11.75
CA GLN A 305 -1.49 68.52 11.13
C GLN A 305 -1.46 69.71 10.16
N TYR A 306 -2.02 69.51 8.96
CA TYR A 306 -2.08 70.49 7.88
C TYR A 306 -3.52 71.01 7.74
N PRO A 307 -3.77 72.33 7.74
CA PRO A 307 -5.10 72.84 7.42
C PRO A 307 -5.37 72.67 5.92
N PHE A 308 -6.55 72.16 5.57
CA PHE A 308 -7.08 71.98 4.21
C PHE A 308 -8.34 72.85 4.01
N ILE A 309 -8.54 73.31 2.78
CA ILE A 309 -9.73 74.07 2.34
C ILE A 309 -10.28 73.47 1.04
N LEU A 310 -11.61 73.36 0.90
CA LEU A 310 -12.28 73.08 -0.39
C LEU A 310 -12.90 74.37 -0.93
N MET A 311 -12.96 74.48 -2.25
CA MET A 311 -13.44 75.65 -2.99
C MET A 311 -14.19 75.21 -4.26
N LEU A 312 -15.28 75.91 -4.60
CA LEU A 312 -16.09 75.65 -5.79
C LEU A 312 -16.25 76.90 -6.65
N GLY A 313 -16.11 76.74 -7.97
CA GLY A 313 -16.22 77.81 -8.97
C GLY A 313 -17.65 78.16 -9.37
N GLY A 314 -17.83 79.42 -9.81
CA GLY A 314 -19.05 79.89 -10.46
C GLY A 314 -19.09 79.64 -11.98
N SER A 315 -17.96 79.28 -12.58
CA SER A 315 -17.76 78.94 -14.00
C SER A 315 -16.56 77.99 -14.14
N GLU A 316 -16.21 77.58 -15.36
CA GLU A 316 -14.95 76.87 -15.67
C GLU A 316 -13.67 77.74 -15.54
N ASN A 317 -13.79 79.05 -15.30
CA ASN A 317 -12.66 79.97 -15.26
C ASN A 317 -11.96 79.97 -13.88
N PHE A 318 -10.74 79.43 -13.81
CA PHE A 318 -9.95 79.33 -12.57
C PHE A 318 -9.49 80.70 -12.00
N ASP A 319 -9.58 81.79 -12.77
CA ASP A 319 -9.21 83.13 -12.30
C ASP A 319 -10.39 83.89 -11.64
N GLU A 320 -11.55 83.24 -11.51
CA GLU A 320 -12.72 83.79 -10.79
C GLU A 320 -12.68 83.43 -9.30
N LEU A 321 -13.26 84.31 -8.46
CA LEU A 321 -13.38 84.03 -7.03
C LEU A 321 -14.30 82.82 -6.78
N PRO A 322 -14.01 81.98 -5.76
CA PRO A 322 -14.88 80.85 -5.40
C PRO A 322 -16.32 81.32 -5.11
N ALA A 323 -17.28 80.60 -5.68
CA ALA A 323 -18.70 80.75 -5.36
C ALA A 323 -19.04 80.22 -3.96
N GLN A 324 -18.31 79.20 -3.50
CA GLN A 324 -18.40 78.62 -2.16
C GLN A 324 -17.00 78.14 -1.70
N HIS A 325 -16.72 78.20 -0.39
CA HIS A 325 -15.45 77.71 0.17
C HIS A 325 -15.57 77.34 1.67
N THR A 326 -14.75 76.39 2.13
CA THR A 326 -14.82 75.82 3.50
C THR A 326 -14.41 76.79 4.62
N ASP A 327 -13.67 77.87 4.33
CA ASP A 327 -13.29 78.89 5.35
C ASP A 327 -14.50 79.61 6.01
N TRP A 328 -15.73 79.44 5.50
CA TRP A 328 -16.95 79.87 6.21
C TRP A 328 -17.40 78.91 7.35
N THR A 329 -16.75 77.75 7.54
CA THR A 329 -17.13 76.72 8.53
C THR A 329 -15.94 76.08 9.29
N ASN A 330 -14.79 76.76 9.33
CA ASN A 330 -13.47 76.27 9.80
C ASN A 330 -12.76 75.31 8.80
N PRO A 331 -11.43 75.41 8.64
CA PRO A 331 -10.66 74.50 7.78
C PRO A 331 -10.58 73.08 8.36
N LEU A 332 -10.43 72.10 7.47
CA LEU A 332 -10.26 70.68 7.82
C LEU A 332 -8.81 70.46 8.29
N MET A 333 -8.59 69.97 9.51
CA MET A 333 -7.24 69.70 10.00
C MET A 333 -6.84 68.26 9.66
N VAL A 334 -5.92 68.09 8.71
CA VAL A 334 -5.49 66.80 8.16
C VAL A 334 -4.20 66.31 8.82
N GLU A 335 -4.26 65.11 9.39
CA GLU A 335 -3.13 64.32 9.87
C GLU A 335 -2.84 63.18 8.88
N LEU A 336 -1.57 62.96 8.55
CA LEU A 336 -1.13 61.91 7.61
C LEU A 336 -0.48 60.79 8.42
N LEU A 337 -1.18 59.67 8.60
CA LEU A 337 -0.73 58.59 9.48
C LEU A 337 0.41 57.80 8.82
N PRO A 338 1.63 57.73 9.39
CA PRO A 338 2.69 56.91 8.82
C PRO A 338 2.35 55.41 8.92
N ASN A 339 2.97 54.60 8.06
CA ASN A 339 2.91 53.16 8.21
C ASN A 339 3.56 52.72 9.55
N THR A 340 2.97 51.74 10.22
CA THR A 340 3.55 51.13 11.42
C THR A 340 4.24 49.82 11.09
N ALA A 341 5.26 49.43 11.87
CA ALA A 341 5.92 48.14 11.69
C ALA A 341 5.06 47.02 12.33
N PRO A 342 5.09 45.78 11.78
CA PRO A 342 4.35 44.65 12.34
C PRO A 342 4.62 44.40 13.82
N SER A 343 3.60 44.04 14.58
CA SER A 343 3.71 43.60 15.97
C SER A 343 3.90 42.08 16.04
N ILE A 344 5.07 41.63 16.51
CA ILE A 344 5.38 40.21 16.72
C ILE A 344 5.15 39.83 18.20
N VAL A 345 4.32 38.84 18.44
CA VAL A 345 4.17 38.15 19.73
C VAL A 345 4.67 36.71 19.56
N VAL A 346 5.71 36.33 20.30
CA VAL A 346 6.22 34.96 20.28
C VAL A 346 5.39 34.11 21.23
N GLU A 347 4.74 33.08 20.71
CA GLU A 347 3.95 32.12 21.50
C GLU A 347 4.79 30.90 21.86
N CYS A 348 5.62 30.43 20.92
CA CYS A 348 6.59 29.36 21.14
C CYS A 348 7.90 29.68 20.36
N PRO A 349 9.09 29.57 20.96
CA PRO A 349 9.37 29.13 22.32
C PRO A 349 9.05 30.24 23.35
N THR A 350 8.75 29.84 24.58
CA THR A 350 8.57 30.74 25.71
C THR A 350 9.92 31.16 26.32
N LEU A 351 9.91 32.24 27.12
CA LEU A 351 11.14 32.78 27.70
C LEU A 351 11.81 31.80 28.68
N ASP A 352 13.10 31.56 28.44
CA ASP A 352 13.96 30.62 29.17
C ASP A 352 13.49 29.15 29.08
N GLU A 353 12.72 28.80 28.06
CA GLU A 353 12.25 27.42 27.81
C GLU A 353 13.40 26.46 27.50
N THR A 354 13.26 25.20 27.93
CA THR A 354 14.18 24.11 27.57
C THR A 354 13.66 23.34 26.37
N LEU A 355 14.35 23.47 25.24
CA LEU A 355 14.01 22.86 23.96
C LEU A 355 14.79 21.57 23.73
N GLY A 356 14.13 20.58 23.10
CA GLY A 356 14.73 19.31 22.71
C GLY A 356 15.47 19.38 21.37
N LEU A 357 15.71 18.21 20.76
CA LEU A 357 16.35 18.09 19.44
C LEU A 357 15.49 18.60 18.27
N VAL A 358 14.18 18.74 18.49
CA VAL A 358 13.24 19.41 17.58
C VAL A 358 12.39 20.35 18.42
N ALA A 359 12.15 21.56 17.93
CA ALA A 359 11.25 22.53 18.54
C ALA A 359 10.29 23.12 17.51
N GLU A 360 9.05 23.32 17.91
CA GLU A 360 8.05 24.05 17.12
C GLU A 360 8.14 25.54 17.47
N PHE A 361 8.31 26.41 16.47
CA PHE A 361 8.27 27.86 16.66
C PHE A 361 6.94 28.39 16.16
N LYS A 362 6.26 29.19 17.00
CA LYS A 362 4.98 29.85 16.70
C LYS A 362 5.05 31.32 17.06
N ILE A 363 4.75 32.18 16.10
CA ILE A 363 4.60 33.62 16.33
C ILE A 363 3.28 34.12 15.78
N ASN A 364 2.60 34.94 16.58
CA ASN A 364 1.43 35.70 16.18
C ASN A 364 1.93 37.07 15.68
N VAL A 365 1.63 37.43 14.44
CA VAL A 365 2.09 38.69 13.84
C VAL A 365 0.89 39.46 13.32
N THR A 366 0.67 40.63 13.90
CA THR A 366 -0.42 41.56 13.52
C THR A 366 0.15 42.84 12.92
N ASP A 367 -0.58 43.45 12.00
CA ASP A 367 -0.21 44.68 11.31
C ASP A 367 -1.46 45.52 10.98
N ASN A 368 -1.29 46.80 10.66
CA ASN A 368 -2.38 47.67 10.19
C ASN A 368 -2.69 47.49 8.69
N THR A 369 -1.77 46.89 7.92
CA THR A 369 -1.94 46.48 6.53
C THR A 369 -2.02 44.94 6.46
N TYR A 370 -0.97 44.27 5.99
CA TYR A 370 -0.79 42.83 6.11
C TYR A 370 0.69 42.45 6.15
N VAL A 371 0.98 41.31 6.80
CA VAL A 371 2.32 40.73 6.89
C VAL A 371 2.61 39.91 5.62
N ARG A 372 3.66 40.25 4.87
CA ARG A 372 4.14 39.49 3.69
C ARG A 372 4.95 38.26 4.07
N THR A 373 5.92 38.41 4.98
CA THR A 373 6.85 37.33 5.35
C THR A 373 7.24 37.38 6.82
N ALA A 374 7.62 36.23 7.37
CA ALA A 374 8.26 36.12 8.67
C ALA A 374 9.41 35.10 8.63
N HIS A 375 10.43 35.33 9.47
CA HIS A 375 11.62 34.49 9.55
C HIS A 375 12.07 34.31 10.99
N TYR A 376 12.81 33.22 11.25
CA TYR A 376 13.59 33.03 12.48
C TYR A 376 15.08 32.93 12.17
N ARG A 377 15.93 33.10 13.19
CA ARG A 377 17.30 32.62 13.23
C ARG A 377 17.68 32.28 14.66
N ILE A 378 18.69 31.45 14.84
CA ILE A 378 19.25 31.12 16.15
C ILE A 378 20.66 31.75 16.21
N ASP A 379 20.94 32.45 17.30
CA ASP A 379 22.16 33.24 17.52
C ASP A 379 22.50 34.17 16.32
N ASP A 380 23.70 34.02 15.76
CA ASP A 380 24.22 34.81 14.63
C ASP A 380 24.05 34.11 13.26
N GLU A 381 23.18 33.10 13.15
CA GLU A 381 22.93 32.39 11.89
C GLU A 381 22.07 33.18 10.88
N ASN A 382 21.88 32.57 9.70
CA ASN A 382 21.05 33.11 8.62
C ASN A 382 19.56 33.03 8.96
N TRP A 383 18.80 34.02 8.47
CA TRP A 383 17.34 34.00 8.55
C TRP A 383 16.74 32.87 7.71
N THR A 384 15.86 32.10 8.33
CA THR A 384 15.11 30.98 7.73
C THR A 384 13.62 31.29 7.81
N GLN A 385 12.88 31.03 6.73
CA GLN A 385 11.47 31.40 6.62
C GLN A 385 10.57 30.61 7.58
N ILE A 386 9.52 31.28 8.08
CA ILE A 386 8.37 30.71 8.79
C ILE A 386 7.16 30.80 7.84
N PHE A 387 6.21 29.87 7.94
CA PHE A 387 5.02 29.85 7.08
C PHE A 387 3.77 30.19 7.88
N HIS A 388 2.85 30.96 7.29
CA HIS A 388 1.54 31.23 7.90
C HIS A 388 0.67 29.98 7.77
N ASN A 389 0.16 29.49 8.90
CA ASN A 389 -0.83 28.42 8.99
C ASN A 389 -2.22 29.05 9.15
N PHE A 390 -3.09 28.85 8.17
CA PHE A 390 -4.44 29.42 8.16
C PHE A 390 -5.39 28.75 9.17
N GLU A 391 -5.11 27.53 9.64
CA GLU A 391 -5.98 26.85 10.62
C GLU A 391 -5.76 27.37 12.05
N SER A 392 -4.53 27.76 12.40
CA SER A 392 -4.19 28.37 13.68
C SER A 392 -4.14 29.90 13.65
N ASP A 393 -4.09 30.51 12.45
CA ASP A 393 -3.78 31.92 12.19
C ASP A 393 -2.44 32.38 12.78
N LEU A 394 -1.47 31.47 12.85
CA LEU A 394 -0.11 31.72 13.36
C LEU A 394 0.93 31.52 12.27
N TRP A 395 2.11 32.09 12.47
CA TRP A 395 3.30 31.74 11.68
C TRP A 395 4.05 30.62 12.40
N GLU A 396 4.14 29.45 11.77
CA GLU A 396 4.60 28.21 12.39
C GLU A 396 5.75 27.54 11.59
N VAL A 397 6.67 26.86 12.28
CA VAL A 397 7.72 26.02 11.68
C VAL A 397 8.30 25.01 12.69
N ASN A 398 8.59 23.78 12.24
CA ASN A 398 9.36 22.80 13.01
C ASN A 398 10.86 22.93 12.72
N VAL A 399 11.67 23.09 13.77
CA VAL A 399 13.11 23.38 13.68
C VAL A 399 13.93 22.23 14.25
N ASP A 400 14.85 21.69 13.45
CA ASP A 400 15.89 20.75 13.87
C ASP A 400 16.98 21.52 14.66
N LEU A 401 17.12 21.18 15.94
CA LEU A 401 18.09 21.78 16.86
C LEU A 401 19.34 20.89 17.05
N SER A 402 19.45 19.77 16.33
CA SER A 402 20.56 18.81 16.49
C SER A 402 21.93 19.28 15.97
N GLU A 403 21.97 20.40 15.24
CA GLU A 403 23.21 21.02 14.75
C GLU A 403 23.82 22.04 15.74
N PHE A 404 23.10 22.42 16.80
CA PHE A 404 23.55 23.37 17.83
C PHE A 404 24.27 22.69 19.00
N GLU A 405 24.90 23.48 19.88
CA GLU A 405 25.49 22.96 21.13
C GLU A 405 24.42 22.84 22.25
N ILE A 406 24.72 22.09 23.32
CA ILE A 406 23.87 22.08 24.52
C ILE A 406 24.21 23.32 25.34
N GLY A 407 23.23 24.20 25.59
CA GLY A 407 23.48 25.46 26.29
C GLY A 407 22.37 26.49 26.10
N SER A 408 22.67 27.74 26.45
CA SER A 408 21.76 28.87 26.22
C SER A 408 21.98 29.46 24.83
N HIS A 409 20.87 29.62 24.09
CA HIS A 409 20.82 30.19 22.75
C HIS A 409 19.81 31.33 22.69
N GLN A 410 19.92 32.19 21.69
CA GLN A 410 19.02 33.30 21.47
C GLN A 410 18.30 33.15 20.13
N VAL A 411 16.99 32.89 20.18
CA VAL A 411 16.15 32.86 18.98
C VAL A 411 15.73 34.29 18.65
N TRP A 412 15.87 34.67 17.39
CA TRP A 412 15.37 35.91 16.84
C TRP A 412 14.26 35.62 15.86
N PHE A 413 13.22 36.46 15.87
CA PHE A 413 12.12 36.45 14.93
C PHE A 413 12.07 37.79 14.20
N ASN A 414 11.74 37.79 12.92
CA ASN A 414 11.39 38.99 12.17
C ASN A 414 10.07 38.79 11.42
N ALA A 415 9.43 39.91 11.11
CA ALA A 415 8.29 39.96 10.22
C ALA A 415 8.32 41.25 9.42
N THR A 416 7.88 41.17 8.16
CA THR A 416 7.93 42.27 7.20
C THR A 416 6.55 42.43 6.56
N ASP A 417 6.06 43.67 6.52
CA ASP A 417 4.77 44.04 5.96
C ASP A 417 4.77 44.14 4.42
N ALA A 418 3.64 44.59 3.89
CA ALA A 418 3.43 44.93 2.49
C ALA A 418 4.45 45.93 1.91
N SER A 419 4.90 46.88 2.75
CA SER A 419 5.68 48.07 2.43
C SER A 419 7.17 47.95 2.73
N ASN A 420 7.64 46.74 3.08
CA ASN A 420 9.01 46.41 3.49
C ASN A 420 9.47 47.02 4.83
N VAL A 421 8.55 47.42 5.71
CA VAL A 421 8.89 47.74 7.11
C VAL A 421 9.00 46.43 7.89
N THR A 422 10.12 46.28 8.59
CA THR A 422 10.45 45.04 9.32
C THR A 422 10.53 45.32 10.82
N SER A 423 9.94 44.44 11.63
CA SER A 423 10.13 44.39 13.07
C SER A 423 10.87 43.13 13.50
N THR A 424 11.39 43.12 14.73
CA THR A 424 12.11 41.96 15.28
C THR A 424 11.74 41.70 16.74
N ALA A 425 11.54 40.44 17.10
CA ALA A 425 11.43 39.96 18.47
C ALA A 425 12.59 39.00 18.80
N THR A 426 12.86 38.75 20.08
CA THR A 426 13.85 37.76 20.50
C THR A 426 13.47 37.08 21.80
N VAL A 427 13.81 35.80 21.92
CA VAL A 427 13.58 34.95 23.09
C VAL A 427 14.87 34.18 23.39
N ASN A 428 15.27 34.16 24.66
CA ASN A 428 16.35 33.29 25.13
C ASN A 428 15.78 31.91 25.44
N VAL A 429 16.49 30.86 25.04
CA VAL A 429 16.11 29.46 25.25
C VAL A 429 17.32 28.68 25.75
N THR A 430 17.08 27.50 26.32
CA THR A 430 18.13 26.51 26.61
C THR A 430 17.89 25.28 25.77
N ILE A 431 18.88 24.81 25.03
CA ILE A 431 18.81 23.57 24.27
C ILE A 431 19.42 22.45 25.13
N ASP A 432 18.64 21.38 25.40
CA ASP A 432 19.07 20.23 26.20
C ASP A 432 18.42 18.92 25.71
N TRP A 433 19.13 17.79 25.83
CA TRP A 433 18.62 16.49 25.40
C TRP A 433 19.28 15.31 26.15
N PRO A 434 18.54 14.21 26.40
CA PRO A 434 19.03 13.07 27.17
C PRO A 434 19.92 12.10 26.36
N PHE A 435 19.97 12.22 25.03
CA PHE A 435 20.74 11.33 24.15
C PHE A 435 21.74 12.15 23.34
N THR A 436 23.01 11.75 23.29
CA THR A 436 23.97 12.36 22.35
C THR A 436 23.76 11.75 20.96
N PRO A 437 23.12 12.45 19.99
CA PRO A 437 23.12 11.96 18.61
C PRO A 437 24.55 11.91 18.07
N LEU A 438 24.74 11.20 16.96
CA LEU A 438 25.98 11.32 16.19
C LEU A 438 26.03 12.73 15.59
N ILE A 439 26.73 13.65 16.25
CA ILE A 439 26.77 15.08 15.93
C ILE A 439 27.10 15.27 14.43
N GLY A 440 26.19 15.93 13.72
CA GLY A 440 26.29 16.18 12.28
C GLY A 440 25.75 15.06 11.38
N MET A 441 25.18 13.97 11.90
CA MET A 441 24.45 13.03 11.05
C MET A 441 23.11 13.64 10.62
N ARG A 442 22.84 13.65 9.31
CA ARG A 442 21.52 13.93 8.74
C ARG A 442 20.92 12.62 8.23
N LEU A 443 19.66 12.38 8.60
CA LEU A 443 18.92 11.18 8.24
C LEU A 443 17.64 11.58 7.54
N ASP A 444 17.49 11.14 6.28
CA ASP A 444 16.27 11.27 5.50
C ASP A 444 15.65 9.88 5.35
N VAL A 445 14.32 9.75 5.44
CA VAL A 445 13.64 8.46 5.27
C VAL A 445 12.42 8.55 4.35
N ARG A 446 12.25 7.51 3.54
CA ARG A 446 11.04 7.27 2.77
C ARG A 446 10.49 5.89 3.09
N ARG A 447 9.37 5.85 3.81
CA ARG A 447 8.60 4.64 4.09
C ARG A 447 7.64 4.33 2.94
N SER A 448 7.55 3.05 2.59
CA SER A 448 6.45 2.50 1.81
C SER A 448 5.76 1.36 2.56
N PHE A 449 4.46 1.50 2.77
CA PHE A 449 3.61 0.46 3.33
C PHE A 449 2.92 -0.30 2.19
N VAL A 450 3.24 -1.58 2.02
CA VAL A 450 2.77 -2.38 0.87
C VAL A 450 1.90 -3.55 1.31
N THR A 451 0.64 -3.59 0.86
CA THR A 451 -0.26 -4.73 1.14
C THR A 451 0.04 -5.94 0.24
N ARG A 452 0.03 -7.14 0.81
CA ARG A 452 0.37 -8.40 0.12
C ARG A 452 -0.78 -9.43 0.18
N LEU A 453 -0.56 -10.66 -0.29
CA LEU A 453 -1.58 -11.72 -0.18
C LEU A 453 -1.83 -12.05 1.30
N TYR A 454 -3.04 -12.55 1.58
CA TYR A 454 -3.47 -12.95 2.93
C TYR A 454 -3.30 -11.86 4.00
N HIS A 455 -3.34 -10.58 3.58
CA HIS A 455 -3.16 -9.40 4.43
C HIS A 455 -1.85 -9.34 5.23
N ASN A 456 -0.82 -10.01 4.72
CA ASN A 456 0.55 -9.67 5.10
C ASN A 456 0.88 -8.26 4.61
N THR A 457 1.84 -7.63 5.27
CA THR A 457 2.30 -6.28 4.97
C THR A 457 3.81 -6.28 4.87
N LYS A 458 4.34 -5.61 3.83
CA LYS A 458 5.76 -5.31 3.67
C LYS A 458 5.96 -3.82 3.97
N ILE A 459 6.84 -3.49 4.90
CA ILE A 459 7.27 -2.13 5.20
C ILE A 459 8.66 -1.96 4.61
N GLU A 460 8.82 -1.00 3.69
CA GLU A 460 10.11 -0.65 3.10
C GLU A 460 10.52 0.74 3.56
N ASP A 461 11.52 0.83 4.43
CA ASP A 461 12.09 2.11 4.85
C ASP A 461 13.41 2.33 4.10
N GLN A 462 13.42 3.25 3.14
CA GLN A 462 14.62 3.71 2.47
C GLN A 462 15.25 4.86 3.24
N TYR A 463 16.39 4.62 3.86
CA TYR A 463 17.16 5.62 4.60
C TYR A 463 18.25 6.21 3.71
N THR A 464 18.44 7.53 3.79
CA THR A 464 19.63 8.21 3.29
C THR A 464 20.37 8.84 4.46
N VAL A 465 21.55 8.32 4.75
CA VAL A 465 22.44 8.75 5.85
C VAL A 465 23.52 9.63 5.27
N ARG A 466 23.58 10.90 5.68
CA ARG A 466 24.69 11.81 5.34
C ARG A 466 25.44 12.19 6.61
N ASN A 467 26.76 12.11 6.56
CA ASN A 467 27.61 12.42 7.70
C ASN A 467 28.31 13.78 7.54
N ASN A 468 27.82 14.83 8.22
CA ASN A 468 28.56 16.09 8.37
C ASN A 468 29.50 16.09 9.59
N GLY A 469 29.49 15.03 10.40
CA GLY A 469 30.40 14.84 11.54
C GLY A 469 31.81 14.39 11.12
N THR A 470 32.80 14.63 11.98
CA THR A 470 34.20 14.24 11.71
C THR A 470 34.51 12.77 12.00
N ALA A 471 33.64 12.08 12.74
CA ALA A 471 33.75 10.65 13.03
C ALA A 471 32.97 9.83 11.98
N PRO A 472 33.50 8.70 11.48
CA PRO A 472 32.81 7.87 10.51
C PRO A 472 31.65 7.08 11.14
N ILE A 473 30.54 6.95 10.42
CA ILE A 473 29.34 6.24 10.88
C ILE A 473 29.34 4.83 10.31
N GLY A 474 29.37 3.81 11.17
CA GLY A 474 29.45 2.40 10.76
C GLY A 474 28.16 1.58 10.86
N ALA A 475 27.08 2.16 11.42
CA ALA A 475 25.82 1.49 11.64
C ALA A 475 24.65 2.49 11.82
N LEU A 476 23.42 2.02 11.60
CA LEU A 476 22.18 2.69 12.01
C LEU A 476 21.40 1.80 12.98
N GLU A 477 20.66 2.41 13.90
CA GLU A 477 19.76 1.72 14.82
C GLU A 477 18.31 2.15 14.59
N PHE A 478 17.39 1.19 14.71
CA PHE A 478 15.95 1.42 14.63
C PHE A 478 15.21 0.47 15.58
N PHE A 479 13.97 0.84 15.92
CA PHE A 479 13.18 0.18 16.96
C PHE A 479 11.78 -0.19 16.45
N LEU A 480 11.22 -1.28 17.01
CA LEU A 480 9.82 -1.66 16.85
C LEU A 480 9.13 -1.70 18.22
N PRO A 481 8.15 -0.82 18.50
CA PRO A 481 7.43 -0.79 19.77
C PRO A 481 6.69 -2.09 20.11
N HIS A 482 6.57 -2.42 21.41
CA HIS A 482 5.95 -3.65 21.89
C HIS A 482 4.59 -4.01 21.25
N PRO A 483 3.63 -3.07 21.05
CA PRO A 483 2.35 -3.37 20.42
C PRO A 483 2.48 -4.06 19.06
N TRP A 484 3.55 -3.75 18.32
CA TRP A 484 3.82 -4.27 16.99
C TRP A 484 4.72 -5.53 16.99
N SER A 485 5.44 -5.82 18.07
CA SER A 485 6.35 -6.98 18.16
C SER A 485 5.65 -8.34 17.97
N GLY A 486 4.39 -8.47 18.35
CA GLY A 486 3.60 -9.71 18.16
C GLY A 486 3.19 -9.97 16.72
N TYR A 487 3.40 -9.00 15.83
CA TYR A 487 3.07 -9.02 14.40
C TYR A 487 4.29 -9.13 13.49
N PHE A 488 5.49 -9.12 14.07
CA PHE A 488 6.76 -9.18 13.36
C PHE A 488 7.05 -10.58 12.81
N LEU A 489 7.42 -10.67 11.53
CA LEU A 489 7.87 -11.92 10.89
C LEU A 489 9.39 -11.95 10.71
N SER A 490 9.94 -10.94 10.03
CA SER A 490 11.36 -10.85 9.69
C SER A 490 11.75 -9.41 9.28
N VAL A 491 13.06 -9.14 9.26
CA VAL A 491 13.63 -7.92 8.69
C VAL A 491 14.92 -8.23 7.93
N SER A 492 15.13 -7.56 6.80
CA SER A 492 16.38 -7.57 6.01
C SER A 492 16.77 -6.15 5.63
N ALA A 493 18.02 -5.95 5.21
CA ALA A 493 18.51 -4.68 4.70
C ALA A 493 19.40 -4.89 3.47
N GLU A 494 19.30 -3.98 2.50
CA GLU A 494 20.08 -3.99 1.26
C GLU A 494 20.58 -2.57 0.95
N ASP A 495 21.79 -2.44 0.42
CA ASP A 495 22.33 -1.16 -0.07
C ASP A 495 21.77 -0.76 -1.44
N SER A 496 22.13 0.42 -1.93
CA SER A 496 21.74 0.92 -3.26
C SER A 496 22.18 0.06 -4.46
N PHE A 497 23.02 -0.96 -4.24
CA PHE A 497 23.48 -1.92 -5.25
C PHE A 497 22.87 -3.32 -5.06
N ALA A 498 21.91 -3.47 -4.14
CA ALA A 498 21.32 -4.74 -3.70
C ALA A 498 22.33 -5.72 -3.08
N ASN A 499 23.36 -5.20 -2.39
CA ASN A 499 24.17 -6.00 -1.48
C ASN A 499 23.46 -6.11 -0.12
N GLU A 500 23.30 -7.32 0.39
CA GLU A 500 22.74 -7.58 1.73
C GLU A 500 23.60 -6.95 2.83
N LEU A 501 22.96 -6.23 3.76
CA LEU A 501 23.58 -5.61 4.93
C LEU A 501 23.29 -6.46 6.17
N GLU A 502 24.28 -6.59 7.07
CA GLU A 502 24.12 -7.35 8.30
C GLU A 502 23.20 -6.62 9.28
N ILE A 503 22.06 -7.23 9.62
CA ILE A 503 21.20 -6.81 10.73
C ILE A 503 21.44 -7.71 11.93
N VAL A 504 21.64 -7.11 13.10
CA VAL A 504 21.64 -7.80 14.39
C VAL A 504 20.49 -7.27 15.24
N GLN A 505 19.62 -8.17 15.71
CA GLN A 505 18.70 -7.88 16.79
C GLN A 505 19.48 -7.84 18.11
N LEU A 506 19.34 -6.76 18.86
CA LEU A 506 19.96 -6.52 20.15
C LEU A 506 18.95 -6.77 21.29
N ASP A 507 19.38 -6.64 22.54
CA ASP A 507 18.47 -6.73 23.70
C ASP A 507 17.39 -5.63 23.62
N ASP A 508 16.13 -5.98 23.89
CA ASP A 508 15.00 -5.05 23.83
C ASP A 508 15.23 -3.81 24.71
N PHE A 509 15.10 -2.62 24.11
CA PHE A 509 15.33 -1.34 24.78
C PHE A 509 14.00 -0.64 25.10
N SER A 510 13.77 -0.30 26.37
CA SER A 510 12.56 0.40 26.82
C SER A 510 11.23 -0.25 26.39
N GLY A 511 11.22 -1.58 26.23
CA GLY A 511 10.05 -2.31 25.73
C GLY A 511 9.87 -2.24 24.20
N MET A 512 10.94 -2.02 23.45
CA MET A 512 10.93 -2.01 21.99
C MET A 512 11.98 -3.00 21.48
N MET A 513 11.64 -3.77 20.44
CA MET A 513 12.64 -4.61 19.77
C MET A 513 13.70 -3.70 19.15
N HIS A 514 14.97 -4.00 19.41
CA HIS A 514 16.09 -3.17 19.00
C HIS A 514 16.86 -3.84 17.87
N PHE A 515 17.04 -3.13 16.76
CA PHE A 515 17.80 -3.61 15.60
C PHE A 515 18.93 -2.65 15.27
N ARG A 516 20.08 -3.21 14.87
CA ARG A 516 21.22 -2.46 14.33
C ARG A 516 21.61 -3.01 12.97
N VAL A 517 21.68 -2.14 11.96
CA VAL A 517 22.20 -2.42 10.62
C VAL A 517 23.65 -2.00 10.57
N TYR A 518 24.56 -2.90 10.18
CA TYR A 518 25.97 -2.57 9.97
C TYR A 518 26.26 -2.25 8.50
N PHE A 519 27.03 -1.19 8.27
CA PHE A 519 27.41 -0.77 6.93
C PHE A 519 28.70 -1.48 6.48
N VAL A 520 28.70 -2.00 5.25
CA VAL A 520 29.88 -2.67 4.65
C VAL A 520 31.08 -1.72 4.57
N THR A 521 30.83 -0.44 4.33
CA THR A 521 31.83 0.64 4.40
C THR A 521 31.27 1.77 5.28
N PRO A 522 32.00 2.25 6.31
CA PRO A 522 31.55 3.38 7.11
C PRO A 522 31.41 4.68 6.30
N VAL A 523 30.40 5.47 6.62
CA VAL A 523 30.13 6.78 5.99
C VAL A 523 31.11 7.82 6.53
N GLY A 524 32.03 8.30 5.71
CA GLY A 524 33.01 9.33 6.06
C GLY A 524 32.43 10.76 6.06
N PHE A 525 33.27 11.75 6.41
CA PHE A 525 32.84 13.15 6.44
C PHE A 525 32.46 13.65 5.03
N GLN A 526 31.27 14.24 4.92
CA GLN A 526 30.56 14.63 3.70
C GLN A 526 30.16 13.48 2.77
N ASP A 527 30.37 12.22 3.15
CA ASP A 527 29.84 11.07 2.41
C ASP A 527 28.34 10.87 2.71
N THR A 528 27.68 10.13 1.81
CA THR A 528 26.27 9.76 1.91
C THR A 528 26.10 8.29 1.53
N LEU A 529 25.27 7.56 2.28
CA LEU A 529 24.89 6.18 2.01
C LEU A 529 23.35 6.07 1.97
N THR A 530 22.83 5.40 0.93
CA THR A 530 21.40 5.05 0.84
C THR A 530 21.26 3.54 0.94
N PHE A 531 20.34 3.08 1.78
CA PHE A 531 20.00 1.67 1.94
C PHE A 531 18.52 1.52 2.29
N THR A 532 17.96 0.34 2.07
CA THR A 532 16.55 0.03 2.34
C THR A 532 16.46 -1.10 3.35
N THR A 533 15.68 -0.93 4.43
CA THR A 533 15.25 -2.04 5.28
C THR A 533 13.89 -2.53 4.84
N THR A 534 13.73 -3.84 4.66
CA THR A 534 12.43 -4.48 4.42
C THR A 534 12.01 -5.23 5.68
N MET A 535 10.91 -4.81 6.31
CA MET A 535 10.29 -5.51 7.44
C MET A 535 8.99 -6.18 6.99
N MET A 536 8.83 -7.46 7.31
CA MET A 536 7.62 -8.23 7.01
C MET A 536 6.76 -8.35 8.27
N MET A 537 5.49 -7.99 8.14
CA MET A 537 4.51 -7.95 9.23
C MET A 537 3.26 -8.73 8.85
N HIS A 538 2.59 -9.35 9.83
CA HIS A 538 1.29 -10.02 9.65
C HIS A 538 0.19 -9.34 10.48
N SER A 539 -1.08 -9.57 10.15
CA SER A 539 -2.23 -9.19 10.98
C SER A 539 -2.37 -7.70 11.35
N LEU A 540 -1.73 -6.77 10.63
CA LEU A 540 -1.97 -5.32 10.75
C LEU A 540 -3.33 -4.87 10.18
N HIS A 541 -4.11 -5.80 9.64
CA HIS A 541 -5.40 -5.59 8.99
C HIS A 541 -6.50 -6.26 9.84
N THR A 542 -7.37 -5.46 10.43
CA THR A 542 -8.50 -5.95 11.23
C THR A 542 -9.78 -5.90 10.41
N LEU A 543 -10.42 -7.05 10.17
CA LEU A 543 -11.69 -7.12 9.44
C LEU A 543 -12.81 -6.44 10.24
N VAL A 544 -13.53 -5.49 9.63
CA VAL A 544 -14.59 -4.70 10.27
C VAL A 544 -15.98 -5.13 9.80
N ASP A 545 -16.26 -5.00 8.50
CA ASP A 545 -17.54 -5.40 7.88
C ASP A 545 -17.36 -5.72 6.40
N GLY A 546 -18.04 -6.76 5.92
CA GLY A 546 -17.96 -7.24 4.53
C GLY A 546 -16.51 -7.42 4.08
N ASN A 547 -16.05 -6.56 3.17
CA ASN A 547 -14.70 -6.56 2.59
C ASN A 547 -13.85 -5.36 3.08
N ILE A 548 -14.20 -4.76 4.22
CA ILE A 548 -13.56 -3.57 4.78
C ILE A 548 -12.68 -3.99 5.96
N TYR A 549 -11.40 -3.61 5.89
CA TYR A 549 -10.39 -3.82 6.91
C TYR A 549 -9.96 -2.46 7.45
N ASN A 550 -9.81 -2.33 8.78
CA ASN A 550 -9.05 -1.24 9.36
C ASN A 550 -7.56 -1.60 9.35
N VAL A 551 -6.72 -0.70 8.87
CA VAL A 551 -5.27 -0.86 8.84
C VAL A 551 -4.67 0.16 9.79
N THR A 552 -3.80 -0.29 10.70
CA THR A 552 -3.17 0.55 11.73
C THR A 552 -1.69 0.21 11.81
N TYR A 553 -0.81 1.21 11.71
CA TYR A 553 0.63 1.03 11.90
C TYR A 553 1.35 2.37 12.17
N LEU A 554 2.67 2.32 12.38
CA LEU A 554 3.51 3.50 12.57
C LEU A 554 3.64 4.33 11.29
N LEU A 555 3.48 5.65 11.40
CA LEU A 555 3.67 6.61 10.31
C LEU A 555 5.14 6.64 9.85
N TYR A 556 6.07 6.72 10.80
CA TYR A 556 7.51 6.76 10.55
C TYR A 556 8.28 5.67 11.32
N PRO A 557 9.51 5.32 10.91
CA PRO A 557 10.35 4.42 11.70
C PRO A 557 10.83 5.08 12.99
N THR A 558 10.65 4.38 14.11
CA THR A 558 11.15 4.82 15.41
C THR A 558 12.68 4.67 15.43
N VAL A 559 13.39 5.79 15.27
CA VAL A 559 14.86 5.87 15.25
C VAL A 559 15.37 6.86 16.30
N PRO A 560 16.58 6.69 16.86
CA PRO A 560 17.12 7.55 17.91
C PRO A 560 17.76 8.84 17.36
N TYR A 561 17.30 9.31 16.19
CA TYR A 561 17.87 10.42 15.43
C TYR A 561 16.74 11.30 14.89
N VAL A 562 17.02 12.59 14.62
CA VAL A 562 16.07 13.46 13.92
C VAL A 562 15.93 12.96 12.48
N LEU A 563 14.70 12.77 12.00
CA LEU A 563 14.42 12.53 10.58
C LEU A 563 14.24 13.90 9.92
N LYS A 564 15.26 14.35 9.19
CA LYS A 564 15.24 15.66 8.54
C LYS A 564 14.11 15.76 7.51
N THR A 565 13.93 14.71 6.71
CA THR A 565 12.74 14.51 5.87
C THR A 565 12.19 13.12 6.12
N ALA A 566 10.87 13.01 6.20
CA ALA A 566 10.16 11.78 6.47
C ALA A 566 8.93 11.69 5.54
N THR A 567 9.06 10.89 4.49
CA THR A 567 7.97 10.63 3.54
C THR A 567 7.31 9.30 3.86
N MET A 568 5.98 9.27 3.95
CA MET A 568 5.18 8.04 4.03
C MET A 568 4.36 7.88 2.74
N LYS A 569 4.36 6.67 2.15
CA LYS A 569 3.46 6.32 1.03
C LYS A 569 2.82 4.95 1.19
N VAL A 570 1.49 4.90 1.10
CA VAL A 570 0.72 3.64 1.10
C VAL A 570 0.59 3.09 -0.33
N SER A 571 0.86 1.81 -0.51
CA SER A 571 0.69 1.08 -1.77
C SER A 571 -0.12 -0.19 -1.54
N PHE A 572 -1.19 -0.35 -2.31
CA PHE A 572 -2.13 -1.46 -2.18
C PHE A 572 -2.24 -2.26 -3.48
N ARG A 573 -2.78 -3.48 -3.39
CA ARG A 573 -2.88 -4.38 -4.53
C ARG A 573 -3.93 -3.90 -5.53
N SER A 574 -3.73 -4.24 -6.81
CA SER A 574 -4.70 -3.94 -7.87
C SER A 574 -6.09 -4.51 -7.54
N GLY A 575 -7.08 -3.63 -7.40
CA GLY A 575 -8.46 -3.97 -7.03
C GLY A 575 -8.82 -3.67 -5.57
N ASP A 576 -7.84 -3.35 -4.72
CA ASP A 576 -8.09 -2.75 -3.41
C ASP A 576 -8.39 -1.23 -3.56
N SER A 577 -9.08 -0.64 -2.57
CA SER A 577 -9.42 0.79 -2.57
C SER A 577 -9.50 1.34 -1.14
N ILE A 578 -9.08 2.59 -0.94
CA ILE A 578 -9.16 3.28 0.36
C ILE A 578 -10.54 3.96 0.51
N GLN A 579 -11.05 4.02 1.74
CA GLN A 579 -12.19 4.84 2.12
C GLN A 579 -11.71 5.92 3.09
N GLY A 580 -11.75 7.19 2.66
CA GLY A 580 -11.23 8.33 3.41
C GLY A 580 -9.98 8.93 2.77
N ALA A 581 -9.25 9.73 3.54
CA ALA A 581 -7.94 10.26 3.13
C ALA A 581 -6.89 9.14 3.03
N ILE A 582 -5.89 9.35 2.19
CA ILE A 582 -4.68 8.51 2.15
C ILE A 582 -3.71 9.08 3.19
N PRO A 583 -3.11 8.28 4.09
CA PRO A 583 -2.11 8.75 5.05
C PRO A 583 -0.72 8.89 4.39
N ASP A 584 -0.70 9.48 3.19
CA ASP A 584 0.53 9.86 2.49
C ASP A 584 0.96 11.23 3.04
N THR A 585 2.16 11.31 3.61
CA THR A 585 2.69 12.50 4.29
C THR A 585 4.12 12.77 3.85
N ASP A 586 4.54 14.03 3.93
CA ASP A 586 5.88 14.52 3.58
C ASP A 586 6.33 15.53 4.67
N ASP A 587 6.71 15.02 5.85
CA ASP A 587 7.09 15.84 7.00
C ASP A 587 8.59 16.16 7.05
N ILE A 588 8.91 17.23 7.76
CA ILE A 588 10.30 17.68 8.00
C ILE A 588 10.60 17.74 9.49
N ASN A 589 11.87 17.46 9.83
CA ASN A 589 12.40 17.54 11.19
C ASN A 589 11.57 16.73 12.22
N VAL A 590 11.23 15.47 11.91
CA VAL A 590 10.47 14.61 12.84
C VAL A 590 11.37 14.22 14.02
N ALA A 591 10.82 14.34 15.23
CA ALA A 591 11.54 14.15 16.48
C ALA A 591 12.13 12.73 16.64
N PRO A 592 13.28 12.58 17.32
CA PRO A 592 13.84 11.27 17.65
C PRO A 592 12.88 10.45 18.49
N MET A 593 12.84 9.15 18.23
CA MET A 593 11.96 8.18 18.90
C MET A 593 10.46 8.54 18.78
N ASN A 594 10.04 9.29 17.75
CA ASN A 594 8.62 9.52 17.50
C ASN A 594 7.87 8.18 17.35
N ILE A 595 6.71 8.08 18.00
CA ILE A 595 5.78 6.96 17.91
C ILE A 595 4.43 7.56 17.57
N GLU A 596 4.21 7.70 16.26
CA GLU A 596 3.00 8.23 15.67
C GLU A 596 2.37 7.13 14.81
N GLU A 597 1.07 6.96 14.96
CA GLU A 597 0.30 5.91 14.30
C GLU A 597 -0.62 6.54 13.26
N PHE A 598 -0.74 5.89 12.10
CA PHE A 598 -1.80 6.18 11.15
C PHE A 598 -2.84 5.06 11.18
N ASP A 599 -4.09 5.41 10.89
CA ASP A 599 -5.16 4.45 10.60
C ASP A 599 -5.89 4.80 9.30
N PHE A 600 -6.33 3.77 8.56
CA PHE A 600 -7.22 3.97 7.41
C PHE A 600 -8.07 2.73 7.11
N SER A 601 -9.22 2.96 6.47
CA SER A 601 -10.15 1.90 6.05
C SER A 601 -9.85 1.42 4.62
N LEU A 602 -9.35 0.18 4.50
CA LEU A 602 -9.08 -0.51 3.24
C LEU A 602 -10.25 -1.41 2.82
N ARG A 603 -10.85 -1.17 1.66
CA ARG A 603 -11.73 -2.14 1.00
C ARG A 603 -10.90 -3.06 0.11
N SER A 604 -10.77 -4.33 0.51
CA SER A 604 -9.94 -5.32 -0.20
C SER A 604 -10.72 -6.57 -0.57
N TYR A 605 -10.40 -7.14 -1.73
CA TYR A 605 -10.92 -8.42 -2.21
C TYR A 605 -9.90 -9.56 -2.10
N THR A 606 -8.79 -9.33 -1.39
CA THR A 606 -7.80 -10.36 -1.07
C THR A 606 -8.39 -11.37 -0.07
N PRO A 607 -8.22 -12.70 -0.28
CA PRO A 607 -8.62 -13.71 0.70
C PRO A 607 -7.76 -13.61 1.96
N LEU A 608 -8.33 -13.87 3.14
CA LEU A 608 -7.61 -13.95 4.41
C LEU A 608 -7.70 -15.39 4.94
N ILE A 609 -6.60 -16.12 4.86
CA ILE A 609 -6.51 -17.53 5.25
C ILE A 609 -5.42 -17.67 6.31
N ALA A 610 -5.78 -18.37 7.39
CA ALA A 610 -4.84 -18.81 8.42
C ALA A 610 -4.63 -20.33 8.32
N ALA A 611 -3.47 -20.80 8.77
CA ALA A 611 -3.14 -22.22 8.76
C ALA A 611 -2.55 -22.71 10.09
N GLU A 612 -2.86 -23.95 10.46
CA GLU A 612 -2.08 -24.73 11.42
C GLU A 612 -1.36 -25.86 10.67
N ARG A 613 -0.09 -26.11 11.02
CA ARG A 613 0.75 -27.09 10.33
C ARG A 613 1.43 -28.02 11.30
N THR A 614 1.40 -29.32 10.97
CA THR A 614 2.20 -30.34 11.65
C THR A 614 3.09 -31.04 10.63
N THR A 615 4.41 -30.95 10.80
CA THR A 615 5.40 -31.61 9.93
C THR A 615 6.09 -32.72 10.70
N GLN A 616 5.92 -33.97 10.29
CA GLN A 616 6.69 -35.10 10.79
C GLN A 616 7.85 -35.39 9.84
N ILE A 617 9.07 -35.47 10.38
CA ILE A 617 10.31 -35.73 9.62
C ILE A 617 10.97 -36.98 10.18
N VAL A 618 11.09 -38.05 9.40
CA VAL A 618 11.80 -39.27 9.81
C VAL A 618 13.20 -39.27 9.21
N VAL A 619 14.23 -39.32 10.07
CA VAL A 619 15.64 -39.35 9.65
C VAL A 619 16.06 -40.81 9.43
N ASP A 620 16.17 -41.26 8.19
CA ASP A 620 16.60 -42.63 7.90
C ASP A 620 18.14 -42.74 7.80
N ALA A 621 18.69 -43.82 8.36
CA ALA A 621 20.09 -44.19 8.24
C ALA A 621 20.54 -44.43 6.80
N TRP A 622 19.63 -44.72 5.89
CA TRP A 622 19.92 -44.93 4.46
C TRP A 622 19.99 -43.64 3.63
N GLY A 623 20.01 -42.46 4.27
CA GLY A 623 20.30 -41.18 3.61
C GLY A 623 19.08 -40.42 3.07
N TRP A 624 17.88 -40.77 3.53
CA TRP A 624 16.63 -40.10 3.17
C TRP A 624 15.97 -39.48 4.40
N LEU A 625 15.33 -38.34 4.19
CA LEU A 625 14.41 -37.70 5.12
C LEU A 625 13.00 -37.91 4.59
N SER A 626 12.14 -38.59 5.35
CA SER A 626 10.73 -38.75 4.96
C SER A 626 9.87 -37.71 5.66
N TYR A 627 9.21 -36.87 4.88
CA TYR A 627 8.28 -35.84 5.34
C TYR A 627 6.86 -36.34 5.20
N SER A 628 6.07 -36.15 6.26
CA SER A 628 4.61 -36.25 6.21
C SER A 628 4.05 -35.01 6.89
N GLU A 629 3.36 -34.18 6.13
CA GLU A 629 2.81 -32.91 6.59
C GLU A 629 1.29 -32.99 6.65
N THR A 630 0.72 -32.52 7.75
CA THR A 630 -0.71 -32.24 7.90
C THR A 630 -0.87 -30.72 7.91
N ILE A 631 -1.66 -30.19 6.99
CA ILE A 631 -1.94 -28.75 6.89
C ILE A 631 -3.44 -28.57 7.06
N HIS A 632 -3.82 -27.81 8.08
CA HIS A 632 -5.18 -27.35 8.31
C HIS A 632 -5.26 -25.88 7.92
N ILE A 633 -6.23 -25.50 7.10
CA ILE A 633 -6.48 -24.12 6.66
C ILE A 633 -7.89 -23.68 7.02
N GLU A 634 -8.06 -22.41 7.35
CA GLU A 634 -9.35 -21.78 7.61
C GLU A 634 -9.43 -20.44 6.87
N ASN A 635 -10.50 -20.23 6.10
CA ASN A 635 -10.78 -18.94 5.48
C ASN A 635 -11.56 -18.06 6.46
N ILE A 636 -10.83 -17.26 7.23
CA ILE A 636 -11.39 -16.29 8.17
C ILE A 636 -11.79 -14.96 7.48
N GLY A 637 -11.51 -14.82 6.18
CA GLY A 637 -11.84 -13.67 5.36
C GLY A 637 -13.17 -13.78 4.60
N PRO A 638 -13.61 -12.66 3.99
CA PRO A 638 -14.84 -12.56 3.21
C PRO A 638 -14.66 -12.92 1.73
N ALA A 639 -13.42 -13.01 1.25
CA ALA A 639 -13.07 -13.37 -0.11
C ALA A 639 -12.66 -14.84 -0.21
N ARG A 640 -13.01 -15.48 -1.33
CA ARG A 640 -12.73 -16.90 -1.60
C ARG A 640 -11.35 -17.10 -2.23
N GLU A 641 -10.76 -18.26 -1.97
CA GLU A 641 -9.50 -18.69 -2.61
C GLU A 641 -9.76 -19.86 -3.59
N SER A 642 -8.97 -19.93 -4.66
CA SER A 642 -9.03 -21.02 -5.64
C SER A 642 -7.85 -22.00 -5.55
N TYR A 643 -6.70 -21.52 -5.08
CA TYR A 643 -5.48 -22.32 -4.92
C TYR A 643 -4.49 -21.64 -3.97
N PHE A 644 -3.50 -22.37 -3.48
CA PHE A 644 -2.35 -21.79 -2.79
C PHE A 644 -1.04 -22.42 -3.28
N ALA A 645 0.06 -21.67 -3.13
CA ALA A 645 1.40 -22.13 -3.45
C ALA A 645 2.01 -22.89 -2.26
N PHE A 646 2.67 -24.01 -2.55
CA PHE A 646 3.45 -24.78 -1.60
C PHE A 646 4.83 -25.09 -2.19
N THR A 647 5.89 -24.58 -1.56
CA THR A 647 7.26 -24.68 -2.09
C THR A 647 8.02 -25.76 -1.33
N ILE A 648 8.42 -26.81 -2.06
CA ILE A 648 9.17 -27.95 -1.56
C ILE A 648 10.67 -27.71 -1.81
N PRO A 649 11.56 -28.01 -0.84
CA PRO A 649 13.00 -27.93 -1.02
C PRO A 649 13.52 -28.80 -2.17
N ALA A 650 14.71 -28.46 -2.67
CA ALA A 650 15.41 -29.27 -3.67
C ALA A 650 15.74 -30.69 -3.16
N TYR A 651 16.06 -31.59 -4.09
CA TYR A 651 16.33 -33.01 -3.82
C TYR A 651 15.13 -33.79 -3.25
N ALA A 652 13.91 -33.29 -3.53
CA ALA A 652 12.66 -33.94 -3.19
C ALA A 652 12.20 -34.96 -4.25
N ALA A 653 11.59 -36.06 -3.81
CA ALA A 653 11.03 -37.13 -4.63
C ALA A 653 9.78 -37.73 -3.96
N ASP A 654 9.10 -38.64 -4.68
CA ASP A 654 7.91 -39.40 -4.23
C ASP A 654 6.77 -38.56 -3.61
N LEU A 655 6.62 -37.32 -4.09
CA LEU A 655 5.55 -36.40 -3.67
C LEU A 655 4.16 -37.04 -3.82
N ARG A 656 3.32 -36.89 -2.80
CA ARG A 656 1.89 -37.23 -2.80
C ARG A 656 1.11 -36.16 -2.07
N ILE A 657 0.01 -35.71 -2.67
CA ILE A 657 -0.91 -34.74 -2.08
C ILE A 657 -2.29 -35.39 -2.05
N TYR A 658 -2.93 -35.42 -0.88
CA TYR A 658 -4.20 -36.11 -0.67
C TYR A 658 -4.99 -35.53 0.51
N ASP A 659 -6.28 -35.85 0.57
CA ASP A 659 -7.14 -35.63 1.73
C ASP A 659 -7.83 -36.93 2.19
N GLU A 660 -8.82 -36.83 3.08
CA GLU A 660 -9.56 -37.99 3.60
C GLU A 660 -10.31 -38.79 2.52
N VAL A 661 -10.61 -38.16 1.38
CA VAL A 661 -11.34 -38.75 0.25
C VAL A 661 -10.39 -39.37 -0.77
N GLY A 662 -9.17 -38.85 -0.88
CA GLY A 662 -8.09 -39.42 -1.69
C GLY A 662 -7.15 -38.38 -2.29
N THR A 663 -6.39 -38.79 -3.31
CA THR A 663 -5.41 -37.92 -3.98
C THR A 663 -6.02 -36.66 -4.58
N LEU A 664 -5.33 -35.53 -4.44
CA LEU A 664 -5.64 -34.26 -5.12
C LEU A 664 -4.92 -34.29 -6.48
N ALA A 665 -5.64 -34.68 -7.53
CA ALA A 665 -5.06 -35.05 -8.81
C ALA A 665 -4.62 -33.84 -9.67
N GLU A 666 -5.32 -32.70 -9.54
CA GLU A 666 -4.95 -31.46 -10.24
C GLU A 666 -3.83 -30.71 -9.51
N SER A 667 -3.75 -30.88 -8.19
CA SER A 667 -2.65 -30.41 -7.34
C SER A 667 -1.32 -31.15 -7.52
N MET A 668 -1.31 -32.29 -8.22
CA MET A 668 -0.08 -33.06 -8.47
C MET A 668 0.74 -32.45 -9.64
N PRO A 669 2.08 -32.33 -9.52
CA PRO A 669 2.90 -31.73 -10.56
C PRO A 669 2.88 -32.55 -11.86
N ARG A 670 2.79 -31.84 -12.98
CA ARG A 670 2.68 -32.43 -14.33
C ARG A 670 4.01 -32.39 -15.07
N GLY A 671 4.70 -33.53 -15.16
CA GLY A 671 5.94 -33.69 -15.94
C GLY A 671 7.05 -34.39 -15.16
N GLU A 672 8.27 -34.38 -15.71
CA GLU A 672 9.46 -34.80 -14.98
C GLU A 672 9.91 -33.68 -14.01
N LEU A 673 9.96 -34.00 -12.72
CA LEU A 673 10.46 -33.09 -11.69
C LEU A 673 11.99 -32.97 -11.79
N MET A 674 12.51 -31.74 -11.83
CA MET A 674 13.95 -31.49 -11.76
C MET A 674 14.44 -31.69 -10.33
N PHE A 675 14.97 -32.89 -10.05
CA PHE A 675 15.39 -33.32 -8.71
C PHE A 675 16.34 -32.34 -8.00
N ASN A 676 17.15 -31.58 -8.73
CA ASN A 676 18.12 -30.62 -8.15
C ASN A 676 17.54 -29.22 -7.84
N ASN A 677 16.27 -28.95 -8.14
CA ASN A 677 15.63 -27.64 -7.96
C ASN A 677 14.53 -27.70 -6.90
N THR A 678 14.22 -26.56 -6.28
CA THR A 678 13.00 -26.39 -5.47
C THR A 678 11.76 -26.58 -6.34
N ILE A 679 10.74 -27.24 -5.81
CA ILE A 679 9.51 -27.57 -6.53
C ILE A 679 8.38 -26.71 -5.96
N GLU A 680 7.91 -25.73 -6.73
CA GLU A 680 6.68 -25.02 -6.40
C GLU A 680 5.48 -25.83 -6.90
N VAL A 681 4.54 -26.12 -6.00
CA VAL A 681 3.32 -26.86 -6.29
C VAL A 681 2.12 -25.98 -5.98
N ARG A 682 1.19 -25.92 -6.93
CA ARG A 682 -0.10 -25.23 -6.79
C ARG A 682 -1.14 -26.24 -6.31
N ILE A 683 -1.65 -26.05 -5.10
CA ILE A 683 -2.73 -26.88 -4.55
C ILE A 683 -4.06 -26.32 -5.04
N ASP A 684 -4.67 -26.95 -6.05
CA ASP A 684 -5.82 -26.41 -6.79
C ASP A 684 -7.16 -26.86 -6.19
N LEU A 685 -7.56 -26.16 -5.13
CA LEU A 685 -8.82 -26.37 -4.41
C LEU A 685 -10.03 -26.37 -5.36
N LYS A 686 -10.07 -25.40 -6.27
CA LYS A 686 -11.13 -25.24 -7.27
C LYS A 686 -11.35 -26.53 -8.07
N SER A 687 -10.29 -27.12 -8.62
CA SER A 687 -10.42 -28.26 -9.53
C SER A 687 -10.50 -29.60 -8.80
N ASP A 688 -9.86 -29.73 -7.63
CA ASP A 688 -9.85 -30.98 -6.87
C ASP A 688 -11.10 -31.21 -5.99
N ARG A 689 -11.73 -30.17 -5.42
CA ARG A 689 -12.83 -30.35 -4.44
C ARG A 689 -14.02 -29.40 -4.53
N TRP A 690 -13.85 -28.08 -4.67
CA TRP A 690 -14.97 -27.12 -4.53
C TRP A 690 -15.59 -26.62 -5.84
N GLY A 691 -15.06 -26.99 -7.01
CA GLY A 691 -15.56 -26.51 -8.30
C GLY A 691 -15.39 -25.01 -8.50
N ASP A 692 -16.18 -24.41 -9.41
CA ASP A 692 -16.15 -22.97 -9.73
C ASP A 692 -16.43 -22.03 -8.54
N ASP A 693 -16.98 -22.60 -7.47
CA ASP A 693 -17.32 -21.93 -6.22
C ASP A 693 -16.08 -21.62 -5.36
N GLY A 694 -15.04 -22.47 -5.37
CA GLY A 694 -13.79 -22.25 -4.64
C GLY A 694 -13.89 -22.44 -3.11
N PHE A 695 -12.85 -22.07 -2.37
CA PHE A 695 -12.79 -22.18 -0.91
C PHE A 695 -13.45 -20.95 -0.26
N TRP A 696 -14.68 -21.13 0.23
CA TRP A 696 -15.54 -20.06 0.72
C TRP A 696 -15.13 -19.50 2.09
N PRO A 697 -15.54 -18.25 2.41
CA PRO A 697 -15.54 -17.71 3.77
C PRO A 697 -16.12 -18.66 4.82
N GLY A 698 -15.44 -18.78 5.95
CA GLY A 698 -15.83 -19.64 7.07
C GLY A 698 -15.67 -21.14 6.82
N TYR A 699 -15.07 -21.57 5.71
CA TYR A 699 -14.72 -22.98 5.49
C TYR A 699 -13.35 -23.29 6.11
N SER A 700 -13.22 -24.49 6.63
CA SER A 700 -11.95 -25.10 7.02
C SER A 700 -11.69 -26.38 6.24
N TYR A 701 -10.42 -26.72 6.05
CA TYR A 701 -10.00 -27.89 5.28
C TYR A 701 -8.68 -28.46 5.81
N THR A 702 -8.54 -29.78 5.74
CA THR A 702 -7.32 -30.49 6.12
C THR A 702 -6.88 -31.39 4.97
N PHE A 703 -5.59 -31.31 4.64
CA PHE A 703 -4.96 -32.15 3.62
C PHE A 703 -3.55 -32.53 4.07
N TRP A 704 -2.99 -33.51 3.37
CA TRP A 704 -1.69 -34.08 3.66
C TRP A 704 -0.76 -33.98 2.45
N ILE A 705 0.53 -33.76 2.75
CA ILE A 705 1.61 -33.80 1.77
C ILE A 705 2.71 -34.73 2.29
N ASP A 706 2.94 -35.83 1.59
CA ASP A 706 4.08 -36.72 1.83
C ASP A 706 5.14 -36.50 0.74
N PHE A 707 6.42 -36.48 1.11
CA PHE A 707 7.55 -36.47 0.17
C PHE A 707 8.83 -36.97 0.85
N VAL A 708 9.86 -37.30 0.07
CA VAL A 708 11.18 -37.65 0.60
C VAL A 708 12.26 -36.71 0.07
N ILE A 709 13.20 -36.30 0.93
CA ILE A 709 14.37 -35.48 0.55
C ILE A 709 15.66 -36.28 0.76
N GLN A 710 16.62 -36.13 -0.15
CA GLN A 710 17.95 -36.72 0.01
C GLN A 710 18.77 -35.96 1.08
N ALA A 711 19.06 -36.62 2.20
CA ALA A 711 19.72 -35.99 3.36
C ALA A 711 21.15 -35.49 3.05
N SER A 712 21.87 -36.15 2.14
CA SER A 712 23.26 -35.82 1.81
C SER A 712 23.44 -34.47 1.12
N SER A 713 22.37 -33.86 0.58
CA SER A 713 22.42 -32.53 -0.02
C SER A 713 22.30 -31.39 1.02
N TYR A 714 21.96 -31.74 2.27
CA TYR A 714 21.69 -30.82 3.36
C TYR A 714 22.51 -31.13 4.63
N SER A 715 23.48 -32.05 4.52
CA SER A 715 24.29 -32.49 5.65
C SER A 715 25.80 -32.49 5.39
N ASP A 716 26.53 -31.99 6.38
CA ASP A 716 27.99 -31.94 6.43
C ASP A 716 28.54 -32.97 7.41
N ALA A 717 29.70 -33.54 7.11
CA ALA A 717 30.39 -34.45 8.02
C ALA A 717 31.08 -33.67 9.15
N VAL A 718 30.76 -34.01 10.41
CA VAL A 718 31.41 -33.46 11.61
C VAL A 718 32.00 -34.60 12.47
N ALA A 719 32.89 -34.28 13.40
CA ALA A 719 33.59 -35.30 14.20
C ALA A 719 32.65 -36.19 15.04
N SER A 720 31.45 -35.70 15.36
CA SER A 720 30.42 -36.37 16.16
C SER A 720 29.31 -37.05 15.33
N GLY A 721 29.31 -36.94 14.00
CA GLY A 721 28.26 -37.49 13.14
C GLY A 721 28.03 -36.68 11.86
N SER A 722 26.80 -36.63 11.39
CA SER A 722 26.36 -35.78 10.29
C SER A 722 25.58 -34.58 10.84
N LYS A 723 26.05 -33.36 10.55
CA LYS A 723 25.36 -32.10 10.86
C LYS A 723 24.37 -31.82 9.74
N LEU A 724 23.07 -31.92 10.01
CA LEU A 724 21.96 -31.68 9.10
C LEU A 724 21.37 -30.29 9.35
N LYS A 725 21.33 -29.44 8.31
CA LYS A 725 20.42 -28.28 8.27
C LYS A 725 19.09 -28.79 7.73
N VAL A 726 18.06 -28.85 8.57
CA VAL A 726 16.77 -29.47 8.20
C VAL A 726 16.10 -28.63 7.10
N PRO A 727 15.88 -29.17 5.89
CA PRO A 727 15.16 -28.45 4.85
C PRO A 727 13.68 -28.36 5.22
N MET A 728 13.07 -27.19 5.02
CA MET A 728 11.68 -26.92 5.40
C MET A 728 10.90 -26.43 4.17
N ALA A 729 9.73 -27.02 3.92
CA ALA A 729 8.81 -26.52 2.89
C ALA A 729 8.03 -25.30 3.40
N THR A 730 7.50 -24.45 2.51
CA THR A 730 6.75 -23.23 2.86
C THR A 730 5.38 -23.19 2.17
N LEU A 731 4.38 -22.61 2.85
CA LEU A 731 2.98 -22.52 2.38
C LEU A 731 2.70 -21.14 1.73
N GLY A 732 3.61 -20.68 0.87
CA GLY A 732 3.54 -19.35 0.27
C GLY A 732 3.39 -18.25 1.33
N GLU A 733 2.54 -17.25 1.02
CA GLU A 733 2.27 -16.13 1.92
C GLU A 733 1.22 -16.44 3.01
N VAL A 734 0.73 -17.68 3.14
CA VAL A 734 -0.29 -18.01 4.16
C VAL A 734 0.33 -17.96 5.56
N LEU A 735 -0.30 -17.25 6.49
CA LEU A 735 0.13 -17.19 7.89
C LEU A 735 -0.12 -18.54 8.57
N VAL A 736 0.95 -19.25 8.90
CA VAL A 736 0.91 -20.44 9.76
C VAL A 736 0.97 -19.97 11.21
N SER A 737 -0.18 -19.89 11.88
CA SER A 737 -0.29 -19.42 13.27
C SER A 737 0.49 -20.31 14.23
N LYS A 738 0.52 -21.62 13.95
CA LYS A 738 1.24 -22.62 14.72
C LYS A 738 1.82 -23.72 13.82
N HIS A 739 3.13 -23.91 13.89
CA HIS A 739 3.86 -24.98 13.22
C HIS A 739 4.47 -25.93 14.25
N THR A 740 3.96 -27.16 14.31
CA THR A 740 4.52 -28.23 15.16
C THR A 740 5.42 -29.13 14.31
N ILE A 741 6.72 -29.20 14.62
CA ILE A 741 7.70 -29.98 13.84
C ILE A 741 8.19 -31.14 14.71
N ASN A 742 7.88 -32.37 14.30
CA ASN A 742 8.23 -33.60 14.99
C ASN A 742 9.32 -34.35 14.21
N ILE A 743 10.57 -34.26 14.65
CA ILE A 743 11.70 -34.98 14.04
C ILE A 743 11.90 -36.30 14.77
N VAL A 744 11.71 -37.41 14.07
CA VAL A 744 11.73 -38.77 14.60
C VAL A 744 13.02 -39.48 14.17
N PHE A 745 13.74 -40.01 15.15
CA PHE A 745 14.92 -40.85 14.99
C PHE A 745 14.54 -42.31 15.33
N PRO A 746 14.38 -43.20 14.33
CA PRO A 746 14.18 -44.63 14.56
C PRO A 746 15.43 -45.27 15.17
N ILE A 747 15.34 -46.50 15.72
CA ILE A 747 16.48 -47.28 16.28
C ILE A 747 17.78 -47.17 15.46
N SER A 748 17.71 -47.07 14.13
CA SER A 748 18.83 -46.96 13.21
C SER A 748 19.63 -45.65 13.25
N THR A 749 19.14 -44.60 13.90
CA THR A 749 19.78 -43.28 14.01
C THR A 749 19.61 -42.73 15.41
N ASN A 750 20.63 -42.04 15.93
CA ASN A 750 20.57 -41.37 17.22
C ASN A 750 20.83 -39.87 17.04
N LEU A 751 20.05 -39.04 17.72
CA LEU A 751 20.36 -37.62 17.92
C LEU A 751 21.61 -37.50 18.82
N VAL A 752 22.47 -36.52 18.50
CA VAL A 752 23.64 -36.16 19.32
C VAL A 752 23.48 -34.78 19.92
N GLU A 753 23.09 -33.79 19.10
CA GLU A 753 22.97 -32.38 19.46
C GLU A 753 21.93 -31.73 18.54
N THR A 754 21.25 -30.67 19.01
CA THR A 754 20.32 -29.89 18.18
C THR A 754 20.22 -28.45 18.66
N SER A 755 19.90 -27.52 17.75
CA SER A 755 19.70 -26.10 18.03
C SER A 755 18.30 -25.79 18.58
N GLY A 756 18.20 -24.73 19.38
CA GLY A 756 16.93 -24.14 19.83
C GLY A 756 16.25 -24.92 20.96
N ASP A 757 15.08 -24.42 21.39
CA ASP A 757 14.26 -25.08 22.42
C ASP A 757 13.39 -26.18 21.83
N TYR A 758 13.44 -27.38 22.41
CA TYR A 758 12.71 -28.55 21.95
C TYR A 758 12.21 -29.42 23.11
N LEU A 759 11.09 -30.10 22.88
CA LEU A 759 10.62 -31.18 23.76
C LEU A 759 11.19 -32.52 23.29
N LEU A 760 12.02 -33.15 24.11
CA LEU A 760 12.51 -34.51 23.88
C LEU A 760 11.48 -35.56 24.36
N VAL A 761 11.11 -36.48 23.47
CA VAL A 761 10.18 -37.57 23.77
C VAL A 761 10.85 -38.90 23.43
N HIS A 762 10.86 -39.83 24.39
CA HIS A 762 11.37 -41.18 24.20
C HIS A 762 10.22 -42.17 23.98
N GLY A 763 10.16 -42.75 22.78
CA GLY A 763 9.29 -43.88 22.49
C GLY A 763 9.99 -45.21 22.81
N VAL A 764 9.33 -46.32 22.46
CA VAL A 764 9.86 -47.67 22.72
C VAL A 764 10.93 -48.09 21.71
N PHE A 765 10.86 -47.54 20.48
CA PHE A 765 11.72 -47.90 19.34
C PHE A 765 12.24 -46.68 18.56
N ASP A 766 12.00 -45.49 19.10
CA ASP A 766 12.27 -44.21 18.48
C ASP A 766 12.51 -43.15 19.56
N THR A 767 13.23 -42.10 19.18
CA THR A 767 13.34 -40.86 19.96
C THR A 767 12.90 -39.73 19.05
N SER A 768 12.02 -38.86 19.54
CA SER A 768 11.56 -37.71 18.79
C SER A 768 11.87 -36.40 19.52
N ILE A 769 12.11 -35.36 18.73
CA ILE A 769 12.20 -33.98 19.20
C ILE A 769 11.06 -33.18 18.57
N ILE A 770 10.34 -32.43 19.40
CA ILE A 770 9.19 -31.64 18.98
C ILE A 770 9.53 -30.16 19.19
N TYR A 771 9.52 -29.41 18.09
CA TYR A 771 9.54 -27.96 18.07
C TYR A 771 8.11 -27.43 17.89
N THR A 772 7.80 -26.30 18.53
CA THR A 772 6.59 -25.53 18.24
C THR A 772 7.01 -24.10 17.94
N VAL A 773 6.73 -23.65 16.72
CA VAL A 773 6.99 -22.28 16.27
C VAL A 773 5.64 -21.62 15.99
N TYR A 774 5.54 -20.32 16.21
CA TYR A 774 4.33 -19.54 16.01
C TYR A 774 4.56 -18.49 14.93
N ASN A 775 3.48 -18.06 14.25
CA ASN A 775 3.47 -16.98 13.26
C ASN A 775 4.56 -17.11 12.18
N THR A 776 4.53 -18.20 11.39
CA THR A 776 5.49 -18.45 10.31
C THR A 776 4.87 -18.31 8.92
N THR A 777 5.68 -17.88 7.96
CA THR A 777 5.35 -17.68 6.54
C THR A 777 6.52 -18.14 5.66
N LEU A 778 6.51 -17.86 4.35
CA LEU A 778 7.71 -18.02 3.52
C LEU A 778 8.87 -17.08 3.93
N GLU A 779 8.57 -15.95 4.58
CA GLU A 779 9.54 -14.89 4.90
C GLU A 779 10.33 -15.16 6.20
N ASN A 780 9.85 -16.09 7.04
CA ASN A 780 10.47 -16.48 8.31
C ASN A 780 10.36 -18.01 8.58
N PRO A 781 10.89 -18.88 7.69
CA PRO A 781 10.77 -20.32 7.82
C PRO A 781 11.59 -20.86 9.02
N PRO A 782 11.08 -21.86 9.78
CA PRO A 782 11.82 -22.47 10.89
C PRO A 782 13.19 -23.02 10.48
N SER A 783 14.25 -22.50 11.12
CA SER A 783 15.64 -22.94 10.89
C SER A 783 16.08 -23.88 12.01
N ILE A 784 16.22 -25.18 11.70
CA ILE A 784 16.65 -26.22 12.65
C ILE A 784 17.94 -26.84 12.16
N VAL A 785 18.96 -26.90 13.03
CA VAL A 785 20.25 -27.53 12.77
C VAL A 785 20.51 -28.58 13.83
N LEU A 786 20.75 -29.82 13.41
CA LEU A 786 20.96 -30.97 14.30
C LEU A 786 22.14 -31.81 13.88
N VAL A 787 22.72 -32.56 14.83
CA VAL A 787 23.77 -33.56 14.58
C VAL A 787 23.22 -34.93 14.91
N TYR A 788 23.28 -35.85 13.95
CA TYR A 788 22.82 -37.23 14.12
C TYR A 788 23.91 -38.24 13.72
N GLN A 789 23.82 -39.44 14.27
CA GLN A 789 24.73 -40.54 13.96
C GLN A 789 23.94 -41.81 13.58
N VAL A 790 24.47 -42.59 12.64
CA VAL A 790 23.91 -43.90 12.28
C VAL A 790 24.29 -44.92 13.35
N SER A 791 23.29 -45.64 13.86
CA SER A 791 23.47 -46.67 14.89
C SER A 791 23.62 -48.07 14.25
N VAL A 792 24.06 -49.04 15.06
CA VAL A 792 24.10 -50.47 14.66
C VAL A 792 22.70 -50.99 14.23
N GLY A 793 21.62 -50.35 14.69
CA GLY A 793 20.24 -50.65 14.30
C GLY A 793 19.96 -50.52 12.80
N ALA A 794 20.76 -49.78 12.04
CA ALA A 794 20.63 -49.72 10.58
C ALA A 794 20.77 -51.11 9.92
N ALA A 795 21.63 -51.97 10.46
CA ALA A 795 21.82 -53.35 9.98
C ALA A 795 20.66 -54.30 10.39
N ALA A 796 19.80 -53.90 11.32
CA ALA A 796 18.72 -54.75 11.83
C ALA A 796 17.65 -55.02 10.77
N ARG A 797 17.31 -54.05 9.90
CA ARG A 797 16.30 -54.24 8.84
C ARG A 797 16.70 -55.37 7.86
N PRO A 798 17.88 -55.36 7.19
CA PRO A 798 18.31 -56.50 6.37
C PRO A 798 18.44 -57.82 7.14
N LEU A 799 18.94 -57.78 8.38
CA LEU A 799 19.13 -58.97 9.20
C LEU A 799 17.79 -59.63 9.55
N LEU A 800 16.75 -58.86 9.85
CA LEU A 800 15.41 -59.35 10.15
C LEU A 800 14.77 -60.01 8.90
N PHE A 801 14.91 -59.41 7.72
CA PHE A 801 14.50 -60.06 6.47
C PHE A 801 15.25 -61.37 6.22
N ALA A 802 16.58 -61.39 6.43
CA ALA A 802 17.38 -62.61 6.33
C ALA A 802 16.96 -63.68 7.34
N LEU A 803 16.54 -63.28 8.55
CA LEU A 803 16.02 -64.17 9.59
C LEU A 803 14.65 -64.74 9.20
N ILE A 804 13.72 -63.92 8.68
CA ILE A 804 12.42 -64.40 8.16
C ILE A 804 12.62 -65.40 7.03
N VAL A 805 13.46 -65.07 6.03
CA VAL A 805 13.76 -65.97 4.91
C VAL A 805 14.45 -67.25 5.39
N GLY A 806 15.40 -67.13 6.34
CA GLY A 806 16.07 -68.25 6.98
C GLY A 806 15.13 -69.14 7.79
N PHE A 807 14.12 -68.57 8.45
CA PHE A 807 13.10 -69.30 9.22
C PHE A 807 12.11 -70.02 8.29
N ILE A 808 11.67 -69.38 7.21
CA ILE A 808 10.86 -70.02 6.15
C ILE A 808 11.65 -71.18 5.51
N ALA A 809 12.94 -70.96 5.22
CA ALA A 809 13.82 -72.01 4.70
C ALA A 809 14.04 -73.14 5.72
N ALA A 810 14.17 -72.83 7.01
CA ALA A 810 14.29 -73.83 8.07
C ALA A 810 13.01 -74.65 8.23
N ILE A 811 11.83 -74.03 8.21
CA ILE A 811 10.53 -74.73 8.19
C ILE A 811 10.42 -75.62 6.96
N TYR A 812 10.78 -75.11 5.77
CA TYR A 812 10.76 -75.89 4.53
C TYR A 812 11.69 -77.12 4.59
N VAL A 813 12.92 -76.94 5.11
CA VAL A 813 13.86 -78.05 5.32
C VAL A 813 13.35 -79.02 6.37
N MET A 814 12.75 -78.54 7.46
CA MET A 814 12.22 -79.38 8.54
C MET A 814 11.01 -80.20 8.07
N TYR A 815 10.08 -79.59 7.35
CA TYR A 815 8.95 -80.27 6.70
C TYR A 815 9.43 -81.34 5.70
N ARG A 816 10.49 -81.05 4.94
CA ARG A 816 11.12 -82.01 4.01
C ARG A 816 12.02 -83.05 4.70
N LYS A 817 12.31 -82.89 6.00
CA LYS A 817 13.10 -83.83 6.82
C LYS A 817 12.26 -84.78 7.67
N VAL A 818 10.92 -84.64 7.65
CA VAL A 818 10.02 -85.58 8.34
C VAL A 818 10.08 -86.98 7.69
N ASP A 819 10.44 -87.06 6.41
CA ASP A 819 10.80 -88.31 5.72
C ASP A 819 12.31 -88.33 5.39
N LEU A 820 13.13 -88.89 6.29
CA LEU A 820 14.49 -89.35 5.96
C LEU A 820 14.88 -90.56 6.84
N PRO A 821 15.74 -91.47 6.33
CA PRO A 821 15.67 -92.90 6.65
C PRO A 821 16.50 -93.34 7.87
N GLU A 822 16.18 -94.54 8.36
CA GLU A 822 16.90 -95.29 9.40
C GLU A 822 18.26 -95.83 8.93
N GLU A 823 19.22 -94.95 8.62
CA GLU A 823 20.64 -95.32 8.51
C GLU A 823 21.52 -94.23 9.13
N LEU A 824 21.74 -94.30 10.47
CA LEU A 824 22.96 -93.82 11.19
C LEU A 824 22.81 -93.79 12.73
N VAL A 825 22.43 -94.90 13.38
CA VAL A 825 22.84 -95.19 14.78
C VAL A 825 23.24 -96.66 14.86
N GLY A 826 24.46 -96.93 15.33
CA GLY A 826 25.02 -98.28 15.37
C GLY A 826 24.98 -98.94 16.76
N SER A 827 25.31 -100.23 16.75
CA SER A 827 25.55 -101.13 17.91
C SER A 827 24.39 -101.38 18.88
N GLY A 828 23.87 -102.60 18.82
CA GLY A 828 22.92 -103.18 19.77
C GLY A 828 22.61 -104.62 19.34
N GLU A 829 22.80 -105.57 20.25
CA GLU A 829 22.85 -107.01 20.03
C GLU A 829 21.53 -107.66 19.54
N GLU A 830 21.64 -108.95 19.23
CA GLU A 830 20.59 -109.90 18.86
C GLU A 830 19.26 -109.73 19.64
N GLU A 831 18.12 -109.76 18.95
CA GLU A 831 17.20 -110.91 19.06
C GLU A 831 16.07 -110.89 18.02
N SER A 832 15.34 -112.02 17.92
CA SER A 832 14.31 -112.28 16.91
C SER A 832 12.93 -111.76 17.31
N THR A 833 12.14 -111.27 16.34
CA THR A 833 10.69 -111.60 16.07
C THR A 833 10.16 -110.61 15.02
N ALA A 834 9.71 -111.03 13.82
CA ALA A 834 8.55 -111.86 13.42
C ALA A 834 7.31 -111.00 13.06
N THR A 835 6.71 -111.30 11.89
CA THR A 835 5.44 -110.75 11.32
C THR A 835 5.43 -109.23 11.03
N GLU A 836 4.85 -108.68 9.96
CA GLU A 836 4.13 -109.18 8.77
C GLU A 836 4.29 -108.10 7.64
N ALA A 837 3.93 -108.24 6.35
CA ALA A 837 3.12 -109.23 5.63
C ALA A 837 3.58 -109.42 4.15
N GLN A 838 2.64 -109.49 3.20
CA GLN A 838 2.87 -109.78 1.77
C GLN A 838 2.91 -108.53 0.91
N THR A 839 3.96 -108.34 0.10
CA THR A 839 3.93 -107.45 -1.08
C THR A 839 3.76 -108.25 -2.36
N THR A 840 2.51 -108.52 -2.76
CA THR A 840 2.20 -109.06 -4.09
C THR A 840 2.25 -107.94 -5.13
N GLY A 841 3.39 -107.76 -5.79
CA GLY A 841 3.59 -106.77 -6.85
C GLY A 841 4.78 -107.12 -7.73
N ALA A 842 4.82 -106.57 -8.95
CA ALA A 842 5.98 -106.67 -9.84
C ALA A 842 7.19 -105.92 -9.23
N PRO A 843 8.44 -106.27 -9.57
CA PRO A 843 9.62 -105.58 -9.05
C PRO A 843 9.55 -104.05 -9.29
N PRO A 844 9.74 -103.20 -8.25
CA PRO A 844 9.62 -101.75 -8.40
C PRO A 844 10.51 -101.15 -9.48
N GLU A 845 11.70 -101.72 -9.68
CA GLU A 845 12.63 -101.34 -10.74
C GLU A 845 12.05 -101.53 -12.15
N LEU A 846 11.24 -102.58 -12.37
CA LEU A 846 10.57 -102.87 -13.63
C LEU A 846 9.39 -101.92 -13.88
N LEU A 847 8.60 -101.63 -12.83
CA LEU A 847 7.52 -100.64 -12.88
C LEU A 847 8.07 -99.25 -13.22
N ARG A 848 9.19 -98.85 -12.60
CA ARG A 848 9.91 -97.61 -12.88
C ARG A 848 10.48 -97.55 -14.29
N GLU A 849 11.15 -98.61 -14.77
CA GLU A 849 11.67 -98.65 -16.14
C GLU A 849 10.53 -98.52 -17.17
N PHE A 850 9.41 -99.20 -16.95
CA PHE A 850 8.23 -99.08 -17.81
C PHE A 850 7.63 -97.67 -17.81
N ALA A 851 7.36 -97.10 -16.62
CA ALA A 851 6.76 -95.78 -16.49
C ALA A 851 7.66 -94.67 -17.08
N THR A 852 8.97 -94.72 -16.82
CA THR A 852 9.93 -93.73 -17.34
C THR A 852 10.08 -93.80 -18.86
N LEU A 853 10.18 -95.00 -19.45
CA LEU A 853 10.24 -95.16 -20.91
C LEU A 853 8.94 -94.72 -21.59
N TYR A 854 7.78 -95.05 -21.03
CA TYR A 854 6.48 -94.67 -21.59
C TYR A 854 6.24 -93.16 -21.47
N SER A 855 6.55 -92.54 -20.32
CA SER A 855 6.49 -91.08 -20.12
C SER A 855 7.46 -90.33 -21.04
N LYS A 856 8.65 -90.89 -21.31
CA LYS A 856 9.58 -90.35 -22.29
C LYS A 856 9.04 -90.44 -23.72
N LYS A 857 8.33 -91.52 -24.08
CA LYS A 857 7.64 -91.67 -25.37
C LYS A 857 6.50 -90.66 -25.56
N THR A 858 5.68 -90.40 -24.55
CA THR A 858 4.62 -89.38 -24.64
C THR A 858 5.22 -87.98 -24.77
N THR A 859 6.25 -87.66 -23.99
CA THR A 859 6.97 -86.38 -24.03
C THR A 859 7.61 -86.12 -25.41
N LEU A 860 8.36 -87.09 -25.96
CA LEU A 860 8.98 -86.96 -27.29
C LEU A 860 7.95 -86.79 -28.42
N ASN A 861 6.76 -87.40 -28.30
CA ASN A 861 5.66 -87.18 -29.23
C ASN A 861 5.12 -85.74 -29.18
N MET A 862 4.97 -85.17 -27.98
CA MET A 862 4.56 -83.77 -27.82
C MET A 862 5.61 -82.80 -28.38
N ASP A 863 6.90 -83.06 -28.14
CA ASP A 863 7.99 -82.24 -28.69
C ASP A 863 8.10 -82.36 -30.22
N LEU A 864 7.85 -83.53 -30.80
CA LEU A 864 7.74 -83.68 -32.25
C LEU A 864 6.63 -82.79 -32.83
N GLU A 865 5.43 -82.78 -32.22
CA GLU A 865 4.32 -81.91 -32.63
C GLU A 865 4.64 -80.41 -32.42
N LYS A 866 5.35 -80.07 -31.34
CA LYS A 866 5.83 -78.71 -31.06
C LYS A 866 6.85 -78.24 -32.10
N VAL A 867 7.78 -79.10 -32.53
CA VAL A 867 8.75 -78.81 -33.60
C VAL A 867 8.07 -78.70 -34.98
N GLU A 868 7.10 -79.57 -35.29
CA GLU A 868 6.29 -79.44 -36.51
C GLU A 868 5.43 -78.17 -36.55
N SER A 869 4.75 -77.83 -35.46
CA SER A 869 3.95 -76.61 -35.37
C SER A 869 4.81 -75.34 -35.41
N SER A 870 6.06 -75.39 -34.92
CA SER A 870 7.00 -74.27 -34.98
C SER A 870 7.54 -74.05 -36.39
N ARG A 871 7.81 -75.13 -37.15
CA ARG A 871 8.10 -75.03 -38.59
C ARG A 871 6.90 -74.49 -39.38
N ARG A 872 5.68 -74.95 -39.12
CA ARG A 872 4.47 -74.43 -39.79
C ARG A 872 4.22 -72.94 -39.52
N ARG A 873 4.67 -72.43 -38.37
CA ARG A 873 4.61 -71.01 -37.98
C ARG A 873 5.85 -70.20 -38.42
N GLY A 874 6.74 -70.75 -39.24
CA GLY A 874 7.94 -70.07 -39.75
C GLY A 874 9.04 -69.81 -38.71
N LYS A 875 8.85 -70.17 -37.44
CA LYS A 875 9.75 -69.85 -36.33
C LYS A 875 11.05 -70.69 -36.26
N LEU A 876 11.25 -71.63 -37.18
CA LEU A 876 12.35 -72.60 -37.09
C LEU A 876 12.89 -72.96 -38.48
N LYS A 877 14.22 -72.86 -38.67
CA LYS A 877 14.83 -72.98 -40.00
C LYS A 877 14.78 -74.42 -40.51
N LYS A 878 14.70 -74.63 -41.83
CA LYS A 878 14.58 -75.98 -42.45
C LYS A 878 15.68 -76.95 -41.99
N ARG A 879 16.93 -76.48 -41.83
CA ARG A 879 18.07 -77.28 -41.35
C ARG A 879 17.90 -77.73 -39.90
N GLU A 880 17.61 -76.80 -38.99
CA GLU A 880 17.35 -77.07 -37.58
C GLU A 880 16.17 -78.02 -37.39
N PHE A 881 15.10 -77.85 -38.18
CA PHE A 881 13.93 -78.73 -38.15
C PHE A 881 14.31 -80.17 -38.52
N MET A 882 15.07 -80.37 -39.60
CA MET A 882 15.46 -81.72 -40.03
C MET A 882 16.39 -82.40 -39.02
N ILE A 883 17.27 -81.64 -38.35
CA ILE A 883 18.13 -82.15 -37.28
C ILE A 883 17.29 -82.57 -36.06
N ARG A 884 16.46 -81.67 -35.51
CA ARG A 884 15.61 -81.98 -34.35
C ARG A 884 14.58 -83.07 -34.63
N GLN A 885 13.97 -83.08 -35.83
CA GLN A 885 13.04 -84.15 -36.21
C GLN A 885 13.75 -85.50 -36.34
N LYS A 886 14.99 -85.55 -36.86
CA LYS A 886 15.78 -86.79 -36.95
C LYS A 886 16.19 -87.30 -35.57
N ASP A 887 16.64 -86.42 -34.69
CA ASP A 887 17.02 -86.76 -33.32
C ASP A 887 15.82 -87.31 -32.52
N ILE A 888 14.71 -86.57 -32.46
CA ILE A 888 13.49 -87.01 -31.76
C ILE A 888 12.97 -88.34 -32.31
N LYS A 889 12.99 -88.54 -33.64
CA LYS A 889 12.61 -89.83 -34.24
C LYS A 889 13.56 -90.97 -33.89
N SER A 890 14.87 -90.73 -33.89
CA SER A 890 15.86 -91.75 -33.50
C SER A 890 15.75 -92.14 -32.03
N GLN A 891 15.41 -91.18 -31.15
CA GLN A 891 15.13 -91.47 -29.74
C GLN A 891 13.82 -92.25 -29.58
N MET A 892 12.79 -91.94 -30.37
CA MET A 892 11.52 -92.66 -30.36
C MET A 892 11.65 -94.09 -30.90
N GLU A 893 12.39 -94.30 -32.00
CA GLU A 893 12.70 -95.64 -32.54
C GLU A 893 13.43 -96.52 -31.51
N LYS A 894 14.35 -95.95 -30.70
CA LYS A 894 14.99 -96.68 -29.60
C LYS A 894 13.96 -97.11 -28.55
N ILE A 895 13.09 -96.20 -28.10
CA ILE A 895 12.07 -96.54 -27.10
C ILE A 895 11.07 -97.57 -27.64
N ASP A 896 10.56 -97.39 -28.87
CA ASP A 896 9.63 -98.33 -29.50
C ASP A 896 10.26 -99.73 -29.73
N SER A 897 11.59 -99.84 -29.79
CA SER A 897 12.30 -101.15 -29.82
C SER A 897 12.43 -101.82 -28.44
N GLN A 898 12.50 -101.03 -27.36
CA GLN A 898 12.66 -101.53 -25.99
C GLN A 898 11.31 -101.85 -25.32
N LEU A 899 10.29 -101.02 -25.59
CA LEU A 899 8.98 -101.05 -24.94
C LEU A 899 8.25 -102.41 -25.04
N PRO A 900 8.27 -103.16 -26.17
CA PRO A 900 7.61 -104.47 -26.25
C PRO A 900 8.20 -105.48 -25.26
N SER A 901 9.53 -105.54 -25.15
CA SER A 901 10.21 -106.49 -24.25
C SER A 901 9.95 -106.24 -22.76
N ILE A 902 9.59 -105.01 -22.40
CA ILE A 902 9.25 -104.62 -21.03
C ILE A 902 7.75 -104.79 -20.78
N LYS A 903 6.90 -104.50 -21.78
CA LYS A 903 5.47 -104.83 -21.76
C LYS A 903 5.25 -106.33 -21.54
N ASP A 904 5.94 -107.20 -22.28
CA ASP A 904 5.76 -108.65 -22.19
C ASP A 904 6.13 -109.18 -20.79
N LYS A 905 7.23 -108.68 -20.20
CA LYS A 905 7.62 -108.99 -18.82
C LYS A 905 6.57 -108.50 -17.82
N LEU A 906 6.11 -107.26 -17.96
CA LEU A 906 5.09 -106.66 -17.08
C LEU A 906 3.75 -107.43 -17.16
N VAL A 907 3.40 -107.97 -18.33
CA VAL A 907 2.21 -108.81 -18.56
C VAL A 907 2.34 -110.22 -17.94
N SER A 908 3.57 -110.73 -17.73
CA SER A 908 3.81 -112.00 -17.02
C SER A 908 3.72 -111.89 -15.50
N GLU A 909 3.98 -110.71 -14.91
CA GLU A 909 3.93 -110.52 -13.44
C GLU A 909 2.51 -110.51 -12.84
N GLY A 910 1.45 -110.37 -13.65
CA GLY A 910 0.09 -110.58 -13.15
C GLY A 910 -1.06 -110.08 -14.04
N PRO A 911 -2.30 -110.53 -13.77
CA PRO A 911 -3.48 -110.13 -14.53
C PRO A 911 -3.81 -108.64 -14.39
N ARG A 912 -3.44 -108.01 -13.27
CA ARG A 912 -3.63 -106.57 -13.01
C ARG A 912 -2.79 -105.71 -13.95
N TYR A 913 -1.51 -106.02 -14.10
CA TYR A 913 -0.62 -105.30 -15.02
C TYR A 913 -0.98 -105.53 -16.49
N ARG A 914 -1.52 -106.72 -16.83
CA ARG A 914 -2.08 -106.98 -18.17
C ARG A 914 -3.24 -106.04 -18.51
N ASP A 915 -4.17 -105.82 -17.59
CA ASP A 915 -5.27 -104.86 -17.79
C ASP A 915 -4.75 -103.42 -17.91
N ILE A 916 -3.79 -103.02 -17.07
CA ILE A 916 -3.13 -101.71 -17.13
C ILE A 916 -2.45 -101.47 -18.50
N VAL A 917 -1.68 -102.44 -19.01
CA VAL A 917 -1.04 -102.35 -20.34
C VAL A 917 -2.10 -102.31 -21.45
N ALA A 918 -3.14 -103.14 -21.38
CA ALA A 918 -4.23 -103.12 -22.36
C ALA A 918 -5.01 -101.79 -22.37
N GLN A 919 -5.20 -101.15 -21.22
CA GLN A 919 -5.80 -99.82 -21.13
C GLN A 919 -4.91 -98.74 -21.73
N LEU A 920 -3.59 -98.78 -21.48
CA LEU A 920 -2.63 -97.87 -22.10
C LEU A 920 -2.65 -97.99 -23.64
N GLU A 921 -2.64 -99.21 -24.18
CA GLU A 921 -2.72 -99.45 -25.62
C GLU A 921 -4.05 -99.00 -26.24
N LEU A 922 -5.18 -99.29 -25.58
CA LEU A 922 -6.50 -98.80 -25.97
C LEU A 922 -6.55 -97.26 -26.00
N HIS A 923 -5.88 -96.60 -25.08
CA HIS A 923 -5.78 -95.13 -25.06
C HIS A 923 -4.81 -94.58 -26.12
N GLU A 924 -3.68 -95.25 -26.37
CA GLU A 924 -2.73 -94.92 -27.45
C GLU A 924 -3.39 -95.04 -28.84
N GLU A 925 -4.12 -96.14 -29.10
CA GLU A 925 -4.88 -96.35 -30.33
C GLU A 925 -5.96 -95.28 -30.53
N ARG A 926 -6.72 -94.93 -29.47
CA ARG A 926 -7.72 -93.84 -29.52
C ARG A 926 -7.09 -92.49 -29.83
N ILE A 927 -5.88 -92.20 -29.33
CA ILE A 927 -5.15 -90.96 -29.61
C ILE A 927 -4.69 -90.92 -31.07
N GLU A 928 -4.05 -91.97 -31.59
CA GLU A 928 -3.61 -92.01 -32.99
C GLU A 928 -4.77 -92.06 -33.97
N GLY A 929 -5.85 -92.78 -33.65
CA GLY A 929 -7.10 -92.76 -34.42
C GLY A 929 -7.72 -91.36 -34.52
N ALA A 930 -7.76 -90.62 -33.41
CA ALA A 930 -8.24 -89.23 -33.40
C ALA A 930 -7.29 -88.26 -34.15
N LYS A 931 -5.97 -88.44 -34.04
CA LYS A 931 -4.98 -87.69 -34.83
C LYS A 931 -5.12 -87.97 -36.33
N ALA A 932 -5.33 -89.22 -36.73
CA ALA A 932 -5.57 -89.61 -38.12
C ALA A 932 -6.87 -89.01 -38.67
N GLY A 933 -7.96 -89.07 -37.88
CA GLY A 933 -9.23 -88.39 -38.17
C GLY A 933 -9.06 -86.88 -38.37
N LEU A 934 -8.31 -86.22 -37.47
CA LEU A 934 -7.98 -84.79 -37.58
C LEU A 934 -7.15 -84.45 -38.83
N ARG A 935 -6.17 -85.29 -39.20
CA ARG A 935 -5.40 -85.15 -40.46
C ARG A 935 -6.32 -85.24 -41.68
N GLN A 936 -7.25 -86.20 -41.72
CA GLN A 936 -8.24 -86.30 -42.81
C GLN A 936 -9.22 -85.11 -42.83
N LEU A 937 -9.67 -84.64 -41.66
CA LEU A 937 -10.56 -83.49 -41.53
C LEU A 937 -9.91 -82.20 -42.07
N LEU A 938 -8.62 -81.99 -41.79
CA LEU A 938 -7.82 -80.90 -42.35
C LEU A 938 -7.70 -80.99 -43.88
N LEU A 939 -7.52 -82.18 -44.44
CA LEU A 939 -7.51 -82.39 -45.89
C LEU A 939 -8.89 -82.13 -46.53
N ARG A 940 -10.00 -82.50 -45.86
CA ARG A 940 -11.37 -82.19 -46.31
C ARG A 940 -11.65 -80.68 -46.31
N LYS A 941 -11.20 -79.95 -45.28
CA LYS A 941 -11.25 -78.47 -45.25
C LYS A 941 -10.41 -77.83 -46.35
N LYS A 942 -9.18 -78.31 -46.58
CA LYS A 942 -8.31 -77.79 -47.66
C LYS A 942 -8.93 -77.99 -49.05
N LYS A 943 -9.75 -79.03 -49.23
CA LYS A 943 -10.53 -79.29 -50.46
C LYS A 943 -11.92 -78.62 -50.47
N GLN A 944 -12.24 -77.76 -49.50
CA GLN A 944 -13.55 -77.09 -49.32
C GLN A 944 -14.78 -78.02 -49.23
N ARG A 945 -14.60 -79.32 -48.93
CA ARG A 945 -15.69 -80.32 -48.89
C ARG A 945 -16.42 -80.41 -47.54
N ILE A 946 -16.37 -79.36 -46.73
CA ILE A 946 -17.02 -79.28 -45.40
C ILE A 946 -17.24 -77.82 -45.01
N SER A 947 -18.40 -77.50 -44.42
CA SER A 947 -18.70 -76.15 -43.94
C SER A 947 -17.84 -75.76 -42.73
N ARG A 948 -17.63 -74.46 -42.52
CA ARG A 948 -16.78 -73.94 -41.44
C ARG A 948 -17.24 -74.42 -40.06
N ALA A 949 -18.53 -74.31 -39.76
CA ALA A 949 -19.11 -74.72 -38.48
C ALA A 949 -18.98 -76.24 -38.25
N ALA A 950 -19.24 -77.07 -39.27
CA ALA A 950 -19.09 -78.53 -39.18
C ALA A 950 -17.61 -78.94 -38.98
N PHE A 951 -16.67 -78.24 -39.62
CA PHE A 951 -15.24 -78.45 -39.39
C PHE A 951 -14.82 -78.06 -37.98
N GLU A 952 -15.26 -76.92 -37.47
CA GLU A 952 -14.86 -76.43 -36.14
C GLU A 952 -15.41 -77.35 -35.03
N LYS A 953 -16.67 -77.82 -35.14
CA LYS A 953 -17.25 -78.82 -34.24
C LYS A 953 -16.48 -80.15 -34.27
N ALA A 954 -16.33 -80.75 -35.46
CA ALA A 954 -15.60 -82.03 -35.59
C ALA A 954 -14.14 -81.93 -35.13
N ARG A 955 -13.48 -80.77 -35.34
CA ARG A 955 -12.13 -80.52 -34.83
C ARG A 955 -12.10 -80.48 -33.31
N GLN A 956 -13.07 -79.82 -32.67
CA GLN A 956 -13.18 -79.79 -31.20
C GLN A 956 -13.43 -81.20 -30.65
N ASP A 957 -14.28 -82.00 -31.29
CA ASP A 957 -14.55 -83.38 -30.88
C ASP A 957 -13.28 -84.25 -30.93
N TYR A 958 -12.50 -84.22 -32.02
CA TYR A 958 -11.22 -84.94 -32.09
C TYR A 958 -10.19 -84.43 -31.06
N LEU A 959 -10.09 -83.11 -30.85
CA LEU A 959 -9.18 -82.56 -29.82
C LEU A 959 -9.61 -82.93 -28.40
N LYS A 960 -10.92 -83.05 -28.13
CA LYS A 960 -11.45 -83.51 -26.84
C LYS A 960 -11.15 -84.99 -26.60
N VAL A 961 -11.21 -85.82 -27.64
CA VAL A 961 -10.78 -87.24 -27.57
C VAL A 961 -9.28 -87.33 -27.30
N ILE A 962 -8.44 -86.56 -28.00
CA ILE A 962 -6.99 -86.55 -27.76
C ILE A 962 -6.67 -86.11 -26.33
N LYS A 963 -7.25 -85.01 -25.83
CA LYS A 963 -7.03 -84.52 -24.46
C LYS A 963 -7.51 -85.52 -23.38
N LYS A 964 -8.64 -86.19 -23.61
CA LYS A 964 -9.14 -87.23 -22.69
C LYS A 964 -8.28 -88.49 -22.73
N GLY A 965 -7.74 -88.84 -23.90
CA GLY A 965 -6.80 -89.93 -24.07
C GLY A 965 -5.51 -89.68 -23.30
N THR A 966 -4.83 -88.56 -23.56
CA THR A 966 -3.55 -88.22 -22.90
C THR A 966 -3.70 -88.15 -21.39
N SER A 967 -4.72 -87.44 -20.88
CA SER A 967 -4.95 -87.34 -19.43
C SER A 967 -5.29 -88.68 -18.76
N ALA A 968 -5.82 -89.66 -19.49
CA ALA A 968 -6.02 -91.02 -18.97
C ALA A 968 -4.69 -91.80 -18.95
N THR A 969 -3.90 -91.71 -20.03
CA THR A 969 -2.53 -92.26 -20.08
C THR A 969 -1.67 -91.72 -18.93
N ASP A 970 -1.63 -90.40 -18.73
CA ASP A 970 -0.84 -89.76 -17.69
C ASP A 970 -1.26 -90.22 -16.28
N ARG A 971 -2.57 -90.39 -16.04
CA ARG A 971 -3.09 -90.91 -14.75
C ARG A 971 -2.72 -92.38 -14.51
N ILE A 972 -2.74 -93.21 -15.55
CA ILE A 972 -2.33 -94.62 -15.44
C ILE A 972 -0.82 -94.70 -15.16
N LEU A 973 -0.01 -93.88 -15.83
CA LEU A 973 1.43 -93.80 -15.55
C LEU A 973 1.72 -93.33 -14.13
N LEU A 974 1.00 -92.32 -13.62
CA LEU A 974 1.13 -91.87 -12.24
C LEU A 974 0.88 -93.01 -11.24
N SER A 975 -0.20 -93.79 -11.43
CA SER A 975 -0.49 -94.94 -10.55
C SER A 975 0.55 -96.06 -10.60
N ILE A 976 1.33 -96.15 -11.70
CA ILE A 976 2.47 -97.09 -11.80
C ILE A 976 3.69 -96.52 -11.07
N GLN A 977 3.88 -95.19 -11.05
CA GLN A 977 4.98 -94.53 -10.34
C GLN A 977 4.76 -94.50 -8.82
N GLU A 978 3.52 -94.28 -8.38
CA GLU A 978 3.09 -94.46 -6.98
C GLU A 978 3.35 -95.91 -6.51
N GLU A 979 3.00 -96.91 -7.33
CA GLU A 979 3.26 -98.33 -7.01
C GLU A 979 4.75 -98.73 -7.10
N ALA A 980 5.57 -97.96 -7.83
CA ALA A 980 7.02 -98.12 -7.86
C ALA A 980 7.74 -97.41 -6.70
N GLY A 981 7.05 -96.57 -5.92
CA GLY A 981 7.62 -95.81 -4.81
C GLY A 981 8.44 -94.58 -5.22
N ASP A 982 8.25 -94.05 -6.43
CA ASP A 982 8.91 -92.81 -6.88
C ASP A 982 8.11 -91.52 -6.52
N ILE A 983 6.86 -91.66 -6.08
CA ILE A 983 5.90 -90.58 -5.69
C ILE A 983 5.08 -91.07 -4.50
#